data_AF-A0A351F8N3-F1
#
_entry.id   AF-A0A351F8N3-F1
#
_cell.length_a   1.000
_cell.length_b   1.000
_cell.length_c   1.000
_cell.angle_alpha   90.00
_cell.angle_beta   90.00
_cell.angle_gamma   90.00
#
_symmetry.space_group_name_H-M   'P 1'
#
loop_
_entity.id
_entity.type
_entity.pdbx_description
1 polymer ?
#
loop_
_entity_poly.entity_id
_entity_poly.type
_entity_poly.pdbx_seq_one_letter_code
_entity_poly.pdbx_strand_id
1 'polypeptide(L)'
;MKKTISLLLTIILLINCLCLYSSTVLAADSSVTFDVNTSDLSDSTVNKLTGYMNIWGYDGLKNIESDGEADISFVDYIEIMTATGGSVDRDLIDSDGNMIESKLESLAQACQGILKIGAKPLIKLGCVPFYFTMKQNPNKQVGTVFGFNVFPPDDNMYGEYERYLENVLQYLVTRFGLDEVRKWRFGVMTEYENADWFYVLDSSGKQNAELTMNAYFKIYDNSVKALENILGKDNVYVGAHSMTVTEGLWDERRFIDHVASTGVQLDYLSVSFYDTKPGTYTSGKTLGDCFSFLRDYAESKGLYNLDYGVDEGRIYGGVNIGAGSEQLNTRCVGHMWQAAYDARMYKTMLDSDADYFSVWSWTSDSAIGKGYPTISYHVADVMNKMVGGKRVNVKKQSVSLSSGVEAEAVAAYNSQQNTLGIMAYNYKNDVSYTDYVNCKFKVSAPQLAGKNVMIKCYSIDDNCNYFDEWWADRNTYGITDDKFDWSPDDPTIDSATTLKDEKARELYFNVLRDKYVEASRLVPTYSVVTADNGGNIELNYSNLRGNGVLYYELCEADELNVALAEAEKINEKDYENFSDVKNLMEEAENATDLTASQRKELAERLNKEIKLLMRKDRIGTGISTNISNTSYDYTTLNATLKMSKADTASSMTFQAKSDAGSIAYPLTGNDTYDSNGFHMWCRTYQNEQAPSAHYYVDTYLYKNLSELGNIIDAEFTTWGNNHHHSIGIADSSAKMIEGSSGSVTVSSDKGNSYTYTLGNFAAGSAYSAGSATDFVHTPNGETLSSSNSAAIIGAVPASGESVKFRVGARISSIDAYGWKNLFHYYLWTDVTVTGY
;
A
#
# COMPACT_ATOMS: atom_id res chain seq x y z
N MET A 1 -5.14 -30.92 65.34
CA MET A 1 -4.15 -30.42 64.38
C MET A 1 -4.56 -30.67 62.92
N LYS A 2 -4.63 -31.91 62.41
CA LYS A 2 -5.05 -32.16 61.00
C LYS A 2 -6.46 -31.64 60.64
N LYS A 3 -7.45 -31.81 61.50
CA LYS A 3 -8.82 -31.25 61.29
C LYS A 3 -8.85 -29.72 61.30
N THR A 4 -7.99 -29.12 62.12
CA THR A 4 -7.88 -27.65 62.25
C THR A 4 -7.22 -27.04 61.01
N ILE A 5 -6.19 -27.69 60.47
CA ILE A 5 -5.51 -27.29 59.23
C ILE A 5 -6.44 -27.43 58.01
N SER A 6 -7.21 -28.52 57.95
CA SER A 6 -8.19 -28.72 56.88
C SER A 6 -9.27 -27.64 56.88
N LEU A 7 -9.79 -27.26 58.05
CA LEU A 7 -10.80 -26.20 58.16
C LEU A 7 -10.23 -24.83 57.76
N LEU A 8 -8.98 -24.52 58.14
CA LEU A 8 -8.31 -23.29 57.77
C LEU A 8 -8.09 -23.19 56.24
N LEU A 9 -7.67 -24.29 55.62
CA LEU A 9 -7.49 -24.37 54.17
C LEU A 9 -8.82 -24.22 53.42
N THR A 10 -9.90 -24.82 53.92
CA THR A 10 -11.24 -24.65 53.32
C THR A 10 -11.74 -23.22 53.44
N ILE A 11 -11.47 -22.54 54.55
CA ILE A 11 -11.83 -21.12 54.73
C ILE A 11 -11.00 -20.22 53.81
N ILE A 12 -9.70 -20.48 53.65
CA ILE A 12 -8.85 -19.75 52.71
C ILE A 12 -9.31 -19.99 51.27
N LEU A 13 -9.69 -21.22 50.92
CA LEU A 13 -10.25 -21.53 49.59
C LEU A 13 -11.59 -20.81 49.37
N LEU A 14 -12.46 -20.76 50.37
CA LEU A 14 -13.74 -20.06 50.29
C LEU A 14 -13.56 -18.55 50.19
N ILE A 15 -12.61 -17.96 50.93
CA ILE A 15 -12.28 -16.53 50.83
C ILE A 15 -11.68 -16.23 49.45
N ASN A 16 -10.78 -17.07 48.93
CA ASN A 16 -10.27 -16.90 47.57
C ASN A 16 -11.36 -17.07 46.50
N CYS A 17 -12.27 -18.04 46.66
CA CYS A 17 -13.42 -18.18 45.76
C CYS A 17 -14.40 -17.01 45.88
N LEU A 18 -14.64 -16.46 47.07
CA LEU A 18 -15.47 -15.27 47.28
C LEU A 18 -14.80 -14.00 46.76
N CYS A 19 -13.47 -13.89 46.85
CA CYS A 19 -12.70 -12.80 46.26
C CYS A 19 -12.70 -12.87 44.73
N LEU A 20 -12.58 -14.07 44.15
CA LEU A 20 -12.70 -14.33 42.71
C LEU A 20 -14.13 -14.11 42.20
N TYR A 21 -15.15 -14.45 42.99
CA TYR A 21 -16.56 -14.14 42.69
C TYR A 21 -16.91 -12.66 42.91
N SER A 22 -16.21 -11.95 43.83
CA SER A 22 -16.38 -10.51 44.02
C SER A 22 -15.66 -9.67 42.97
N SER A 23 -14.62 -10.20 42.31
CA SER A 23 -14.05 -9.58 41.10
C SER A 23 -14.91 -9.78 39.85
N THR A 24 -15.88 -10.70 39.89
CA THR A 24 -16.96 -10.82 38.88
C THR A 24 -18.23 -10.08 39.31
N VAL A 25 -18.17 -9.19 40.31
CA VAL A 25 -19.21 -8.20 40.55
C VAL A 25 -19.15 -7.22 39.39
N LEU A 26 -19.95 -7.52 38.36
CA LEU A 26 -20.49 -6.60 37.36
C LEU A 26 -19.62 -5.35 37.19
N ALA A 27 -18.48 -5.48 36.50
CA ALA A 27 -17.96 -4.32 35.79
C ALA A 27 -19.13 -3.91 34.88
N ALA A 28 -19.77 -2.78 35.18
CA ALA A 28 -20.74 -2.22 34.26
C ALA A 28 -19.97 -2.00 32.97
N ASP A 29 -20.30 -2.76 31.92
CA ASP A 29 -19.58 -2.67 30.66
C ASP A 29 -19.63 -1.21 30.21
N SER A 30 -18.46 -0.58 30.12
CA SER A 30 -18.39 0.80 29.69
C SER A 30 -19.04 0.89 28.32
N SER A 31 -19.97 1.81 28.15
CA SER A 31 -20.79 1.90 26.95
C SER A 31 -21.17 3.34 26.63
N VAL A 32 -21.26 3.61 25.34
CA VAL A 32 -21.65 4.91 24.80
C VAL A 32 -22.62 4.73 23.64
N THR A 33 -23.64 5.59 23.58
CA THR A 33 -24.53 5.70 22.42
C THR A 33 -24.40 7.06 21.76
N PHE A 34 -24.14 7.05 20.45
CA PHE A 34 -24.08 8.23 19.59
C PHE A 34 -25.29 8.27 18.65
N ASP A 35 -25.91 9.43 18.52
CA ASP A 35 -26.87 9.71 17.45
C ASP A 35 -26.15 10.43 16.30
N VAL A 36 -26.31 9.92 15.09
CA VAL A 36 -25.71 10.46 13.86
C VAL A 36 -26.84 10.72 12.86
N ASN A 37 -27.12 11.98 12.52
CA ASN A 37 -28.23 12.33 11.65
C ASN A 37 -27.75 13.16 10.45
N THR A 38 -27.80 12.61 9.24
CA THR A 38 -27.32 13.32 8.03
C THR A 38 -28.23 14.47 7.58
N SER A 39 -29.35 14.68 8.26
CA SER A 39 -30.18 15.90 8.13
C SER A 39 -29.76 17.00 9.10
N ASP A 40 -28.90 16.71 10.08
CA ASP A 40 -28.35 17.64 11.08
C ASP A 40 -26.87 17.89 10.77
N LEU A 41 -26.63 18.54 9.63
CA LEU A 41 -25.30 18.90 9.16
C LEU A 41 -24.86 20.25 9.73
N SER A 42 -23.58 20.38 10.06
CA SER A 42 -22.98 21.67 10.36
C SER A 42 -22.71 22.45 9.07
N ASP A 43 -22.49 23.76 9.18
CA ASP A 43 -22.07 24.59 8.05
C ASP A 43 -20.62 24.28 7.59
N SER A 44 -19.79 23.72 8.48
CA SER A 44 -18.39 23.36 8.21
C SER A 44 -18.25 22.06 7.42
N THR A 45 -17.25 22.05 6.54
CA THR A 45 -16.74 20.84 5.87
C THR A 45 -15.58 20.25 6.67
N VAL A 46 -15.30 18.97 6.47
CA VAL A 46 -14.07 18.36 7.00
C VAL A 46 -12.89 18.84 6.16
N ASN A 47 -12.01 19.63 6.79
CA ASN A 47 -10.75 20.08 6.22
C ASN A 47 -9.75 18.91 6.07
N LYS A 48 -8.79 19.07 5.16
CA LYS A 48 -7.76 18.06 4.89
C LYS A 48 -6.63 18.13 5.90
N LEU A 49 -6.95 17.81 7.15
CA LEU A 49 -6.04 17.94 8.30
C LEU A 49 -4.72 17.19 8.10
N THR A 50 -4.73 16.03 7.43
CA THR A 50 -3.57 15.12 7.32
C THR A 50 -2.74 15.35 6.05
N GLY A 51 -3.04 16.40 5.29
CA GLY A 51 -2.43 16.66 3.98
C GLY A 51 -1.01 17.24 3.99
N TYR A 52 -0.35 17.31 5.14
CA TYR A 52 0.94 18.01 5.29
C TYR A 52 1.99 17.10 5.93
N MET A 53 3.22 17.21 5.45
CA MET A 53 4.38 16.57 6.04
C MET A 53 5.55 17.55 6.12
N ASN A 54 6.36 17.44 7.16
CA ASN A 54 7.59 18.17 7.36
C ASN A 54 8.79 17.32 7.05
N ILE A 55 9.82 17.98 6.54
CA ILE A 55 11.17 17.46 6.52
C ILE A 55 12.16 18.56 6.87
N TRP A 56 13.18 18.16 7.61
CA TRP A 56 14.17 19.09 8.14
C TRP A 56 14.91 19.86 7.04
N GLY A 57 15.29 19.17 5.96
CA GLY A 57 16.01 19.72 4.83
C GLY A 57 15.76 18.92 3.56
N TYR A 58 16.27 19.44 2.43
CA TYR A 58 15.89 18.96 1.11
C TYR A 58 16.73 17.79 0.55
N ASP A 59 17.75 17.32 1.26
CA ASP A 59 18.71 16.34 0.72
C ASP A 59 18.06 14.98 0.39
N GLY A 60 17.13 14.51 1.22
CA GLY A 60 16.41 13.26 1.01
C GLY A 60 15.34 13.30 -0.08
N LEU A 61 15.04 14.48 -0.64
CA LEU A 61 13.90 14.68 -1.53
C LEU A 61 14.24 14.61 -3.02
N LYS A 62 15.52 14.59 -3.39
CA LYS A 62 15.94 14.68 -4.82
C LYS A 62 15.49 13.46 -5.64
N ASN A 63 15.43 12.29 -5.00
CA ASN A 63 15.10 11.00 -5.62
C ASN A 63 14.05 10.25 -4.78
N ILE A 64 12.94 10.92 -4.44
CA ILE A 64 11.83 10.23 -3.79
C ILE A 64 11.32 9.16 -4.75
N GLU A 65 11.33 7.91 -4.29
CA GLU A 65 10.72 6.77 -4.95
C GLU A 65 9.88 6.06 -3.91
N SER A 66 8.58 5.90 -4.17
CA SER A 66 7.74 5.06 -3.32
C SER A 66 8.25 3.63 -3.39
N ASP A 67 8.37 2.95 -2.24
CA ASP A 67 8.57 1.50 -2.21
C ASP A 67 7.26 0.70 -2.33
N GLY A 68 6.12 1.40 -2.38
CA GLY A 68 4.78 0.83 -2.50
C GLY A 68 4.24 0.20 -1.22
N GLU A 69 4.92 0.33 -0.08
CA GLU A 69 4.46 -0.26 1.19
C GLU A 69 3.38 0.58 1.88
N ALA A 70 3.39 1.90 1.68
CA ALA A 70 2.38 2.83 2.15
C ALA A 70 1.98 3.81 1.03
N ASP A 71 0.70 4.16 0.97
CA ASP A 71 0.20 5.18 0.05
C ASP A 71 0.07 6.53 0.76
N ILE A 72 0.98 7.44 0.43
CA ILE A 72 0.97 8.81 0.95
C ILE A 72 0.34 9.80 -0.03
N SER A 73 -0.45 9.33 -1.01
CA SER A 73 -1.15 10.16 -2.00
C SER A 73 -2.09 11.20 -1.38
N PHE A 74 -2.50 11.00 -0.13
CA PHE A 74 -3.29 11.99 0.62
C PHE A 74 -2.47 13.22 1.05
N VAL A 75 -1.14 13.25 0.91
CA VAL A 75 -0.30 14.39 1.24
C VAL A 75 -0.30 15.41 0.09
N ASP A 76 -0.77 16.63 0.37
CA ASP A 76 -0.81 17.73 -0.59
C ASP A 76 0.44 18.59 -0.57
N TYR A 77 1.05 18.77 0.61
CA TYR A 77 2.20 19.65 0.79
C TYR A 77 3.31 18.99 1.59
N ILE A 78 4.54 19.22 1.14
CA ILE A 78 5.75 18.84 1.87
C ILE A 78 6.53 20.10 2.21
N GLU A 79 6.64 20.34 3.50
CA GLU A 79 7.30 21.47 4.11
C GLU A 79 8.79 21.20 4.30
N ILE A 80 9.62 22.08 3.74
CA ILE A 80 11.09 22.04 3.87
C ILE A 80 11.52 23.11 4.87
N MET A 81 11.75 22.69 6.12
CA MET A 81 11.95 23.59 7.27
C MET A 81 13.14 24.54 7.11
N THR A 82 14.21 24.12 6.45
CA THR A 82 15.47 24.90 6.33
C THR A 82 15.87 25.15 4.87
N ALA A 83 14.87 25.39 4.01
CA ALA A 83 15.03 25.41 2.57
C ALA A 83 16.01 26.47 2.06
N THR A 84 16.04 27.66 2.66
CA THR A 84 16.75 28.81 2.12
C THR A 84 17.99 29.23 2.91
N GLY A 85 18.47 28.40 3.85
CA GLY A 85 19.79 28.56 4.45
C GLY A 85 19.85 28.47 5.97
N GLY A 86 20.82 29.17 6.54
CA GLY A 86 21.15 29.16 7.96
C GLY A 86 22.25 28.20 8.34
N SER A 87 22.94 27.59 7.38
CA SER A 87 24.09 26.73 7.65
C SER A 87 25.01 26.69 6.44
N VAL A 88 26.30 26.44 6.64
CA VAL A 88 27.26 26.38 5.52
C VAL A 88 26.83 25.39 4.44
N ASP A 89 26.18 24.29 4.82
CA ASP A 89 25.73 23.27 3.87
C ASP A 89 24.46 23.68 3.10
N ARG A 90 23.57 24.46 3.72
CA ARG A 90 22.28 24.87 3.11
C ARG A 90 22.24 26.28 2.56
N ASP A 91 23.19 27.15 2.91
CA ASP A 91 23.26 28.50 2.38
C ASP A 91 23.40 28.44 0.86
N LEU A 92 22.44 29.04 0.14
CA LEU A 92 22.39 29.06 -1.33
C LEU A 92 23.25 30.19 -1.92
N ILE A 93 23.98 30.91 -1.05
CA ILE A 93 24.85 32.04 -1.35
C ILE A 93 26.22 31.79 -0.71
N ASP A 94 27.29 32.21 -1.39
CA ASP A 94 28.65 32.08 -0.87
C ASP A 94 29.05 33.25 0.05
N SER A 95 30.29 33.23 0.55
CA SER A 95 30.81 34.29 1.43
C SER A 95 31.01 35.63 0.74
N ASP A 96 30.99 35.67 -0.59
CA ASP A 96 31.19 36.86 -1.41
C ASP A 96 29.84 37.43 -1.90
N GLY A 97 28.73 36.78 -1.56
CA GLY A 97 27.38 37.21 -1.92
C GLY A 97 26.89 36.69 -3.27
N ASN A 98 27.55 35.68 -3.85
CA ASN A 98 27.13 35.08 -5.12
C ASN A 98 26.28 33.83 -4.88
N MET A 99 25.24 33.65 -5.71
CA MET A 99 24.41 32.44 -5.67
C MET A 99 25.24 31.19 -6.03
N ILE A 100 25.07 30.12 -5.26
CA ILE A 100 25.71 28.83 -5.49
C ILE A 100 24.78 27.96 -6.34
N GLU A 101 25.01 27.95 -7.65
CA GLU A 101 24.15 27.28 -8.64
C GLU A 101 23.90 25.79 -8.32
N SER A 102 24.91 25.04 -7.87
CA SER A 102 24.75 23.61 -7.53
C SER A 102 23.82 23.36 -6.34
N LYS A 103 23.71 24.33 -5.42
CA LYS A 103 22.79 24.25 -4.28
C LYS A 103 21.38 24.69 -4.65
N LEU A 104 21.25 25.70 -5.50
CA LEU A 104 19.97 26.05 -6.13
C LEU A 104 19.38 24.88 -6.91
N GLU A 105 20.20 24.19 -7.71
CA GLU A 105 19.79 22.98 -8.42
C GLU A 105 19.41 21.86 -7.46
N SER A 106 20.11 21.73 -6.32
CA SER A 106 19.75 20.74 -5.29
C SER A 106 18.38 20.99 -4.67
N LEU A 107 18.06 22.25 -4.35
CA LEU A 107 16.73 22.63 -3.88
C LEU A 107 15.68 22.39 -4.97
N ALA A 108 15.97 22.75 -6.21
CA ALA A 108 15.07 22.49 -7.33
C ALA A 108 14.81 20.98 -7.52
N GLN A 109 15.83 20.13 -7.47
CA GLN A 109 15.67 18.68 -7.56
C GLN A 109 14.77 18.12 -6.46
N ALA A 110 14.89 18.65 -5.24
CA ALA A 110 14.00 18.30 -4.14
C ALA A 110 12.54 18.71 -4.41
N CYS A 111 12.31 19.94 -4.88
CA CYS A 111 10.96 20.37 -5.31
C CYS A 111 10.42 19.47 -6.43
N GLN A 112 11.27 19.06 -7.37
CA GLN A 112 10.88 18.12 -8.42
C GLN A 112 10.49 16.74 -7.86
N GLY A 113 11.21 16.25 -6.84
CA GLY A 113 10.86 15.00 -6.15
C GLY A 113 9.51 15.07 -5.46
N ILE A 114 9.22 16.18 -4.77
CA ILE A 114 7.89 16.44 -4.17
C ILE A 114 6.79 16.39 -5.24
N LEU A 115 6.98 17.09 -6.37
CA LEU A 115 6.01 17.10 -7.46
C LEU A 115 5.79 15.72 -8.09
N LYS A 116 6.82 14.86 -8.12
CA LYS A 116 6.71 13.50 -8.70
C LYS A 116 5.75 12.60 -7.91
N ILE A 117 5.59 12.83 -6.62
CA ILE A 117 4.66 12.06 -5.77
C ILE A 117 3.28 12.73 -5.64
N GLY A 118 3.01 13.78 -6.42
CA GLY A 118 1.71 14.46 -6.45
C GLY A 118 1.54 15.60 -5.43
N ALA A 119 2.48 15.76 -4.50
CA ALA A 119 2.48 16.84 -3.52
C ALA A 119 3.10 18.14 -4.08
N LYS A 120 2.99 19.24 -3.32
CA LYS A 120 3.56 20.55 -3.63
C LYS A 120 4.53 21.03 -2.55
N PRO A 121 5.59 21.77 -2.91
CA PRO A 121 6.47 22.35 -1.89
C PRO A 121 5.77 23.38 -1.01
N LEU A 122 6.00 23.30 0.29
CA LEU A 122 5.90 24.43 1.23
C LEU A 122 7.34 24.82 1.61
N ILE A 123 7.76 26.02 1.21
CA ILE A 123 9.16 26.46 1.38
C ILE A 123 9.25 27.40 2.59
N LYS A 124 10.01 27.02 3.61
CA LYS A 124 10.39 27.95 4.68
C LYS A 124 11.50 28.88 4.20
N LEU A 125 11.18 30.17 4.18
CA LEU A 125 12.08 31.29 3.92
C LEU A 125 12.82 31.60 5.23
N GLY A 126 13.87 30.82 5.46
CA GLY A 126 14.69 30.79 6.66
C GLY A 126 15.48 29.47 6.76
N CYS A 127 16.43 29.32 7.68
CA CYS A 127 17.02 30.38 8.51
C CYS A 127 17.91 31.31 7.67
N VAL A 128 18.36 32.42 8.26
CA VAL A 128 19.10 33.47 7.53
C VAL A 128 20.52 32.99 7.20
N PRO A 129 20.98 33.06 5.93
CA PRO A 129 22.35 32.70 5.58
C PRO A 129 23.42 33.53 6.30
N PHE A 130 24.59 32.94 6.55
CA PHE A 130 25.68 33.60 7.30
C PHE A 130 26.20 34.87 6.63
N TYR A 131 26.12 34.96 5.30
CA TYR A 131 26.53 36.15 4.54
C TYR A 131 25.83 37.43 5.05
N PHE A 132 24.58 37.34 5.50
CA PHE A 132 23.81 38.50 5.93
C PHE A 132 24.07 38.91 7.37
N THR A 133 24.80 38.11 8.17
CA THR A 133 24.92 38.28 9.62
C THR A 133 26.33 38.59 10.09
N MET A 134 27.23 38.98 9.18
CA MET A 134 28.66 39.07 9.42
C MET A 134 29.05 40.04 10.56
N LYS A 135 28.27 41.10 10.84
CA LYS A 135 28.52 42.01 11.96
C LYS A 135 27.96 41.48 13.28
N GLN A 136 26.76 40.91 13.27
CA GLN A 136 26.15 40.29 14.46
C GLN A 136 26.80 38.96 14.83
N ASN A 137 27.38 38.27 13.85
CA ASN A 137 27.96 36.95 13.97
C ASN A 137 29.32 36.84 13.26
N PRO A 138 30.33 37.62 13.68
CA PRO A 138 31.63 37.69 13.00
C PRO A 138 32.41 36.36 13.04
N ASN A 139 32.04 35.46 13.95
CA ASN A 139 32.66 34.15 14.10
C ASN A 139 31.82 33.02 13.48
N LYS A 140 30.72 33.33 12.77
CA LYS A 140 29.78 32.34 12.20
C LYS A 140 29.34 31.28 13.22
N GLN A 141 29.04 31.71 14.44
CA GLN A 141 28.50 30.85 15.49
C GLN A 141 27.14 30.32 15.06
N VAL A 142 26.98 29.01 15.14
CA VAL A 142 25.67 28.37 15.05
C VAL A 142 25.03 28.35 16.44
N GLY A 143 23.70 28.40 16.49
CA GLY A 143 22.92 28.06 17.67
C GLY A 143 23.24 26.63 18.11
N THR A 144 23.28 26.44 19.43
CA THR A 144 23.73 25.16 20.03
C THR A 144 22.67 24.07 20.03
N VAL A 145 21.40 24.44 19.80
CA VAL A 145 20.25 23.51 19.83
C VAL A 145 20.03 22.86 18.47
N PHE A 146 19.84 23.67 17.42
CA PHE A 146 19.48 23.16 16.09
C PHE A 146 20.61 23.23 15.05
N GLY A 147 21.74 23.86 15.38
CA GLY A 147 22.91 23.90 14.51
C GLY A 147 22.81 24.87 13.32
N PHE A 148 22.01 25.93 13.44
CA PHE A 148 21.86 26.97 12.41
C PHE A 148 22.29 28.35 12.87
N ASN A 149 22.42 29.30 11.94
CA ASN A 149 22.52 30.71 12.24
C ASN A 149 21.20 31.23 12.84
N VAL A 150 21.28 31.68 14.10
CA VAL A 150 20.14 32.20 14.89
C VAL A 150 20.00 33.73 14.83
N PHE A 151 20.88 34.40 14.09
CA PHE A 151 20.91 35.86 14.00
C PHE A 151 20.16 36.36 12.75
N PRO A 152 19.50 37.53 12.83
CA PRO A 152 18.93 38.19 11.66
C PRO A 152 20.00 38.80 10.75
N PRO A 153 19.61 39.25 9.53
CA PRO A 153 20.44 40.14 8.74
C PRO A 153 20.91 41.35 9.57
N ASP A 154 22.12 41.81 9.30
CA ASP A 154 22.61 43.10 9.77
C ASP A 154 21.67 44.22 9.28
N ASP A 155 21.54 45.31 10.04
CA ASP A 155 20.57 46.38 9.76
C ASP A 155 20.62 46.93 8.32
N ASN A 156 21.80 46.93 7.69
CA ASN A 156 22.01 47.39 6.31
C ASN A 156 21.90 46.29 5.25
N MET A 157 21.58 45.05 5.63
CA MET A 157 21.59 43.87 4.75
C MET A 157 20.18 43.32 4.44
N TYR A 158 19.11 43.87 5.02
CA TYR A 158 17.74 43.41 4.77
C TYR A 158 17.33 43.51 3.28
N GLY A 159 17.72 44.58 2.59
CA GLY A 159 17.46 44.70 1.15
C GLY A 159 18.29 43.74 0.27
N GLU A 160 19.48 43.33 0.75
CA GLU A 160 20.26 42.29 0.08
C GLU A 160 19.65 40.90 0.32
N TYR A 161 19.07 40.68 1.51
CA TYR A 161 18.32 39.47 1.85
C TYR A 161 17.04 39.35 1.01
N GLU A 162 16.29 40.45 0.82
CA GLU A 162 15.15 40.51 -0.12
C GLU A 162 15.56 40.05 -1.52
N ARG A 163 16.60 40.67 -2.09
CA ARG A 163 17.14 40.31 -3.41
C ARG A 163 17.64 38.87 -3.50
N TYR A 164 18.19 38.34 -2.42
CA TYR A 164 18.57 36.94 -2.34
C TYR A 164 17.36 36.01 -2.50
N LEU A 165 16.28 36.27 -1.76
CA LEU A 165 15.04 35.51 -1.90
C LEU A 165 14.42 35.66 -3.30
N GLU A 166 14.45 36.86 -3.88
CA GLU A 166 14.02 37.08 -5.27
C GLU A 166 14.81 36.21 -6.25
N ASN A 167 16.14 36.12 -6.09
CA ASN A 167 16.99 35.28 -6.95
C ASN A 167 16.68 33.79 -6.78
N VAL A 168 16.45 33.32 -5.55
CA VAL A 168 16.04 31.93 -5.28
C VAL A 168 14.70 31.63 -5.96
N LEU A 169 13.69 32.49 -5.76
CA LEU A 169 12.37 32.34 -6.35
C LEU A 169 12.41 32.42 -7.87
N GLN A 170 13.19 33.35 -8.43
CA GLN A 170 13.36 33.48 -9.87
C GLN A 170 13.99 32.23 -10.47
N TYR A 171 14.95 31.59 -9.78
CA TYR A 171 15.51 30.32 -10.21
C TYR A 171 14.44 29.21 -10.25
N LEU A 172 13.61 29.10 -9.20
CA LEU A 172 12.53 28.12 -9.16
C LEU A 172 11.48 28.38 -10.24
N VAL A 173 11.09 29.64 -10.47
CA VAL A 173 10.19 30.03 -11.56
C VAL A 173 10.78 29.70 -12.92
N THR A 174 12.07 29.93 -13.14
CA THR A 174 12.76 29.54 -14.38
C THR A 174 12.74 28.02 -14.57
N ARG A 175 12.84 27.24 -13.49
CA ARG A 175 12.87 25.78 -13.54
C ARG A 175 11.50 25.13 -13.76
N PHE A 176 10.47 25.63 -13.06
CA PHE A 176 9.14 24.98 -12.98
C PHE A 176 8.04 25.74 -13.71
N GLY A 177 8.28 27.00 -14.07
CA GLY A 177 7.27 27.90 -14.62
C GLY A 177 6.50 28.64 -13.53
N LEU A 178 6.14 29.89 -13.83
CA LEU A 178 5.47 30.79 -12.89
C LEU A 178 4.14 30.23 -12.38
N ASP A 179 3.33 29.66 -13.28
CA ASP A 179 2.01 29.12 -12.93
C ASP A 179 2.08 27.94 -11.97
N GLU A 180 3.18 27.18 -11.97
CA GLU A 180 3.36 26.09 -11.02
C GLU A 180 3.81 26.61 -9.66
N VAL A 181 4.81 27.49 -9.61
CA VAL A 181 5.33 28.05 -8.34
C VAL A 181 4.27 28.88 -7.60
N ARG A 182 3.33 29.52 -8.32
CA ARG A 182 2.17 30.21 -7.71
C ARG A 182 1.21 29.29 -6.94
N LYS A 183 1.31 27.97 -7.12
CA LYS A 183 0.51 27.00 -6.36
C LYS A 183 1.25 26.50 -5.11
N TRP A 184 2.49 26.90 -4.90
CA TRP A 184 3.28 26.51 -3.75
C TRP A 184 2.96 27.40 -2.56
N ARG A 185 3.32 26.93 -1.36
CA ARG A 185 3.13 27.67 -0.12
C ARG A 185 4.47 28.13 0.43
N PHE A 186 4.46 29.22 1.18
CA PHE A 186 5.66 29.78 1.78
C PHE A 186 5.44 30.05 3.25
N GLY A 187 6.45 29.81 4.08
CA GLY A 187 6.44 30.21 5.49
C GLY A 187 7.67 31.02 5.81
N VAL A 188 7.56 32.05 6.64
CA VAL A 188 8.73 32.85 7.03
C VAL A 188 9.21 32.41 8.40
N MET A 189 10.40 31.80 8.43
CA MET A 189 11.02 31.22 9.63
C MET A 189 10.17 30.12 10.32
N THR A 190 10.76 29.51 11.34
CA THR A 190 10.16 28.52 12.24
C THR A 190 10.20 29.08 13.65
N GLU A 191 9.11 28.94 14.42
CA GLU A 191 8.95 29.41 15.80
C GLU A 191 9.62 30.77 16.05
N TYR A 192 9.14 31.81 15.38
CA TYR A 192 9.82 33.12 15.30
C TYR A 192 10.05 33.84 16.64
N GLU A 193 9.34 33.43 17.69
CA GLU A 193 9.50 33.89 19.06
C GLU A 193 10.39 32.99 19.92
N ASN A 194 10.80 31.83 19.42
CA ASN A 194 11.69 30.90 20.12
C ASN A 194 13.16 31.32 19.95
N ALA A 195 13.83 31.60 21.07
CA ALA A 195 15.22 32.01 21.11
C ALA A 195 16.21 30.89 20.69
N ASP A 196 15.79 29.63 20.62
CA ASP A 196 16.63 28.57 20.06
C ASP A 196 16.72 28.63 18.53
N TRP A 197 15.73 29.25 17.89
CA TRP A 197 15.68 29.51 16.45
C TRP A 197 16.22 30.89 16.08
N PHE A 198 15.88 31.91 16.87
CA PHE A 198 16.08 33.29 16.44
C PHE A 198 16.15 34.28 17.61
N TYR A 199 17.22 35.08 17.66
CA TYR A 199 17.30 36.22 18.59
C TYR A 199 18.25 37.33 18.13
N VAL A 200 18.08 38.50 18.74
CA VAL A 200 19.00 39.63 18.68
C VAL A 200 19.64 39.88 20.04
N LEU A 201 20.95 40.15 20.04
CA LEU A 201 21.66 40.60 21.22
C LEU A 201 21.60 42.12 21.33
N ASP A 202 21.39 42.63 22.55
CA ASP A 202 21.56 44.05 22.86
C ASP A 202 23.05 44.44 22.94
N SER A 203 23.31 45.73 23.21
CA SER A 203 24.68 46.25 23.34
C SER A 203 25.49 45.66 24.51
N SER A 204 24.83 44.95 25.43
CA SER A 204 25.46 44.21 26.52
C SER A 204 25.74 42.73 26.19
N GLY A 205 25.36 42.29 24.99
CA GLY A 205 25.51 40.91 24.54
C GLY A 205 24.44 39.97 25.08
N LYS A 206 23.28 40.47 25.48
CA LYS A 206 22.15 39.66 26.00
C LYS A 206 21.00 39.60 25.01
N GLN A 207 20.32 38.46 24.95
CA GLN A 207 19.10 38.29 24.16
C GLN A 207 18.08 39.37 24.53
N ASN A 208 17.48 39.99 23.53
CA ASN A 208 16.54 41.10 23.71
C ASN A 208 15.25 40.87 22.92
N ALA A 209 14.14 40.75 23.64
CA ALA A 209 12.82 40.48 23.08
C ALA A 209 12.36 41.53 22.06
N GLU A 210 12.47 42.82 22.38
CA GLU A 210 11.99 43.90 21.51
C GLU A 210 12.82 44.01 20.22
N LEU A 211 14.15 43.87 20.32
CA LEU A 211 15.02 43.89 19.14
C LEU A 211 14.79 42.65 18.26
N THR A 212 14.58 41.48 18.89
CA THR A 212 14.27 40.23 18.18
C THR A 212 12.96 40.35 17.41
N MET A 213 11.88 40.76 18.07
CA MET A 213 10.59 40.97 17.45
C MET A 213 10.68 41.95 16.26
N ASN A 214 11.32 43.11 16.44
CA ASN A 214 11.47 44.09 15.36
C ASN A 214 12.33 43.57 14.19
N ALA A 215 13.33 42.73 14.46
CA ALA A 215 14.12 42.08 13.41
C ALA A 215 13.28 41.05 12.64
N TYR A 216 12.46 40.25 13.33
CA TYR A 216 11.54 39.33 12.68
C TYR A 216 10.54 40.04 11.76
N PHE A 217 9.94 41.15 12.22
CA PHE A 217 9.01 41.93 11.37
C PHE A 217 9.68 42.39 10.08
N LYS A 218 10.92 42.86 10.14
CA LYS A 218 11.70 43.20 8.94
C LYS A 218 11.97 41.98 8.05
N ILE A 219 12.31 40.82 8.62
CA ILE A 219 12.48 39.58 7.84
C ILE A 219 11.18 39.22 7.12
N TYR A 220 10.05 39.27 7.82
CA TYR A 220 8.73 38.99 7.26
C TYR A 220 8.39 39.94 6.11
N ASP A 221 8.48 41.25 6.34
CA ASP A 221 8.18 42.27 5.33
C ASP A 221 9.03 42.11 4.06
N ASN A 222 10.34 41.87 4.22
CA ASN A 222 11.25 41.69 3.07
C ASN A 222 11.01 40.35 2.36
N SER A 223 10.62 39.29 3.08
CA SER A 223 10.32 37.98 2.49
C SER A 223 9.02 38.02 1.68
N VAL A 224 7.97 38.62 2.22
CA VAL A 224 6.70 38.81 1.50
C VAL A 224 6.91 39.71 0.28
N LYS A 225 7.66 40.80 0.41
CA LYS A 225 7.96 41.68 -0.72
C LYS A 225 8.70 40.96 -1.85
N ALA A 226 9.67 40.11 -1.53
CA ALA A 226 10.36 39.28 -2.52
C ALA A 226 9.39 38.32 -3.24
N LEU A 227 8.46 37.69 -2.51
CA LEU A 227 7.41 36.85 -3.08
C LEU A 227 6.48 37.65 -4.00
N GLU A 228 5.98 38.80 -3.55
CA GLU A 228 5.09 39.66 -4.32
C GLU A 228 5.76 40.15 -5.62
N ASN A 229 7.05 40.48 -5.58
CA ASN A 229 7.80 40.95 -6.75
C ASN A 229 7.95 39.87 -7.83
N ILE A 230 8.12 38.61 -7.44
CA ILE A 230 8.34 37.49 -8.39
C ILE A 230 7.04 36.81 -8.81
N LEU A 231 6.14 36.56 -7.88
CA LEU A 231 4.90 35.81 -8.11
C LEU A 231 3.72 36.71 -8.47
N GLY A 232 3.79 37.99 -8.11
CA GLY A 232 2.68 38.93 -8.17
C GLY A 232 1.78 38.79 -6.95
N LYS A 233 1.51 39.92 -6.28
CA LYS A 233 0.79 40.01 -5.00
C LYS A 233 -0.42 39.09 -4.87
N ASP A 234 -1.32 39.09 -5.84
CA ASP A 234 -2.58 38.30 -5.77
C ASP A 234 -2.37 36.77 -5.87
N ASN A 235 -1.13 36.29 -6.00
CA ASN A 235 -0.79 34.86 -6.16
C ASN A 235 0.19 34.36 -5.10
N VAL A 236 0.51 35.17 -4.10
CA VAL A 236 1.33 34.73 -2.97
C VAL A 236 0.42 33.99 -2.00
N TYR A 237 0.93 32.90 -1.42
CA TYR A 237 0.34 32.24 -0.25
C TYR A 237 1.44 32.08 0.79
N VAL A 238 1.43 32.91 1.82
CA VAL A 238 2.51 33.06 2.80
C VAL A 238 1.99 33.16 4.23
N GLY A 239 2.73 32.57 5.16
CA GLY A 239 2.35 32.58 6.58
C GLY A 239 3.54 32.59 7.52
N ALA A 240 3.21 32.51 8.81
CA ALA A 240 4.14 32.58 9.92
C ALA A 240 3.86 31.46 10.93
N HIS A 241 4.94 30.91 11.50
CA HIS A 241 4.91 29.77 12.41
C HIS A 241 5.42 30.17 13.78
N SER A 242 4.53 30.14 14.78
CA SER A 242 4.85 30.38 16.18
C SER A 242 4.94 29.09 16.97
N MET A 243 5.63 29.10 18.10
CA MET A 243 5.56 28.04 19.09
C MET A 243 4.19 28.03 19.78
N THR A 244 3.68 29.16 20.30
CA THR A 244 2.36 29.38 20.93
C THR A 244 1.93 28.49 22.12
N VAL A 245 2.20 27.18 22.10
CA VAL A 245 1.89 26.24 23.20
C VAL A 245 2.50 26.72 24.52
N THR A 246 3.69 27.32 24.47
CA THR A 246 4.37 27.94 25.61
C THR A 246 4.76 29.37 25.29
N GLU A 247 5.04 30.19 26.32
CA GLU A 247 5.50 31.57 26.11
C GLU A 247 6.90 31.58 25.48
N GLY A 248 7.05 32.35 24.39
CA GLY A 248 8.34 32.61 23.76
C GLY A 248 9.10 33.79 24.37
N LEU A 249 10.12 34.25 23.66
CA LEU A 249 10.90 35.44 24.03
C LEU A 249 10.06 36.72 23.99
N TRP A 250 9.02 36.76 23.16
CA TRP A 250 8.07 37.87 23.03
C TRP A 250 6.68 37.33 22.63
N ASP A 251 5.64 38.17 22.80
CA ASP A 251 4.24 37.80 22.56
C ASP A 251 3.88 37.83 21.07
N GLU A 252 3.57 36.67 20.50
CA GLU A 252 3.31 36.46 19.08
C GLU A 252 2.16 37.32 18.53
N ARG A 253 1.23 37.78 19.37
CA ARG A 253 0.16 38.71 18.96
C ARG A 253 0.69 40.05 18.44
N ARG A 254 1.90 40.44 18.84
CA ARG A 254 2.54 41.66 18.31
C ARG A 254 2.87 41.55 16.82
N PHE A 255 3.07 40.33 16.31
CA PHE A 255 3.20 40.10 14.87
C PHE A 255 1.88 40.37 14.15
N ILE A 256 0.76 39.91 14.71
CA ILE A 256 -0.58 40.18 14.19
C ILE A 256 -0.84 41.70 14.16
N ASP A 257 -0.47 42.43 15.21
CA ASP A 257 -0.54 43.90 15.24
C ASP A 257 0.25 44.54 14.10
N HIS A 258 1.48 44.07 13.87
CA HIS A 258 2.34 44.56 12.80
C HIS A 258 1.69 44.33 11.42
N VAL A 259 1.25 43.11 11.14
CA VAL A 259 0.61 42.74 9.87
C VAL A 259 -0.65 43.59 9.63
N ALA A 260 -1.53 43.69 10.63
CA ALA A 260 -2.75 44.48 10.52
C ALA A 260 -2.48 45.99 10.29
N SER A 261 -1.41 46.52 10.88
CA SER A 261 -1.05 47.94 10.76
C SER A 261 -0.37 48.29 9.44
N THR A 262 0.40 47.37 8.87
CA THR A 262 1.20 47.59 7.65
C THR A 262 0.47 47.13 6.39
N GLY A 263 -0.44 46.16 6.49
CA GLY A 263 -1.12 45.54 5.36
C GLY A 263 -0.20 44.64 4.52
N VAL A 264 0.92 44.19 5.08
CA VAL A 264 1.73 43.11 4.49
C VAL A 264 0.89 41.83 4.41
N GLN A 265 1.06 41.04 3.35
CA GLN A 265 0.24 39.84 3.14
C GLN A 265 0.48 38.77 4.22
N LEU A 266 -0.60 38.13 4.65
CA LEU A 266 -0.64 36.99 5.55
C LEU A 266 -1.84 36.13 5.16
N ASP A 267 -1.60 34.86 4.89
CA ASP A 267 -2.60 33.90 4.43
C ASP A 267 -2.83 32.77 5.44
N TYR A 268 -1.85 32.48 6.31
CA TYR A 268 -2.01 31.51 7.40
C TYR A 268 -1.16 31.83 8.63
N LEU A 269 -1.60 31.31 9.77
CA LEU A 269 -0.86 31.27 11.03
C LEU A 269 -0.76 29.83 11.52
N SER A 270 0.44 29.37 11.83
CA SER A 270 0.66 28.01 12.33
C SER A 270 1.30 28.01 13.71
N VAL A 271 1.06 26.93 14.45
CA VAL A 271 1.61 26.73 15.79
C VAL A 271 2.51 25.50 15.85
N SER A 272 3.45 25.47 16.79
CA SER A 272 3.98 24.23 17.32
C SER A 272 3.10 23.73 18.47
N PHE A 273 2.83 22.43 18.52
CA PHE A 273 2.05 21.88 19.64
C PHE A 273 2.66 20.59 20.18
N TYR A 274 3.03 20.58 21.46
CA TYR A 274 3.68 19.43 22.06
C TYR A 274 3.07 19.10 23.41
N ASP A 275 2.42 17.94 23.51
CA ASP A 275 2.29 17.26 24.80
C ASP A 275 3.65 16.67 25.20
N THR A 276 3.91 16.63 26.51
CA THR A 276 5.26 16.34 27.02
C THR A 276 5.70 14.92 26.68
N LYS A 277 4.87 13.93 27.07
CA LYS A 277 5.09 12.49 26.91
C LYS A 277 3.74 11.78 26.86
N PRO A 278 3.65 10.53 26.38
CA PRO A 278 2.43 9.75 26.50
C PRO A 278 1.90 9.72 27.94
N GLY A 279 0.61 9.98 28.15
CA GLY A 279 0.01 10.08 29.49
C GLY A 279 0.28 11.40 30.23
N THR A 280 1.02 12.35 29.65
CA THR A 280 1.39 13.63 30.29
C THR A 280 1.18 14.80 29.34
N TYR A 281 0.10 15.54 29.58
CA TYR A 281 -0.20 16.75 28.80
C TYR A 281 0.87 17.84 28.99
N THR A 282 0.90 18.77 28.05
CA THR A 282 1.62 20.04 28.21
C THR A 282 1.12 20.82 29.42
N SER A 283 2.01 21.56 30.08
CA SER A 283 1.64 22.59 31.07
C SER A 283 1.27 23.92 30.41
N GLY A 284 1.44 24.03 29.10
CA GLY A 284 1.14 25.20 28.30
C GLY A 284 -0.34 25.29 27.90
N LYS A 285 -0.62 25.96 26.79
CA LYS A 285 -1.94 26.02 26.19
C LYS A 285 -2.35 24.65 25.65
N THR A 286 -3.64 24.32 25.74
CA THR A 286 -4.15 23.17 24.98
C THR A 286 -4.12 23.47 23.48
N LEU A 287 -4.20 22.44 22.63
CA LEU A 287 -4.22 22.63 21.18
C LEU A 287 -5.35 23.59 20.73
N GLY A 288 -6.57 23.41 21.26
CA GLY A 288 -7.68 24.30 20.96
C GLY A 288 -7.47 25.74 21.45
N ASP A 289 -6.79 25.91 22.59
CA ASP A 289 -6.43 27.23 23.11
C ASP A 289 -5.35 27.91 22.25
N CYS A 290 -4.45 27.15 21.61
CA CYS A 290 -3.48 27.71 20.67
C CYS A 290 -4.17 28.35 19.47
N PHE A 291 -5.15 27.64 18.88
CA PHE A 291 -5.91 28.15 17.74
C PHE A 291 -6.76 29.37 18.10
N SER A 292 -7.54 29.30 19.19
CA SER A 292 -8.37 30.44 19.60
C SER A 292 -7.53 31.65 19.98
N PHE A 293 -6.38 31.45 20.63
CA PHE A 293 -5.47 32.53 21.01
C PHE A 293 -4.99 33.36 19.81
N LEU A 294 -4.61 32.70 18.71
CA LEU A 294 -4.19 33.40 17.49
C LEU A 294 -5.38 33.94 16.71
N ARG A 295 -6.41 33.11 16.48
CA ARG A 295 -7.55 33.46 15.63
C ARG A 295 -8.37 34.60 16.20
N ASP A 296 -8.78 34.52 17.46
CA ASP A 296 -9.60 35.56 18.08
C ASP A 296 -8.86 36.90 18.06
N TYR A 297 -7.53 36.87 18.22
CA TYR A 297 -6.73 38.08 18.14
C TYR A 297 -6.62 38.61 16.71
N ALA A 298 -6.34 37.78 15.72
CA ALA A 298 -6.30 38.17 14.30
C ALA A 298 -7.63 38.79 13.84
N GLU A 299 -8.75 38.14 14.16
CA GLU A 299 -10.08 38.65 13.83
C GLU A 299 -10.37 39.99 14.54
N SER A 300 -9.93 40.15 15.79
CA SER A 300 -10.04 41.43 16.51
C SER A 300 -9.28 42.58 15.84
N LYS A 301 -8.30 42.26 14.97
CA LYS A 301 -7.53 43.22 14.17
C LYS A 301 -8.04 43.34 12.73
N GLY A 302 -9.12 42.63 12.39
CA GLY A 302 -9.72 42.66 11.06
C GLY A 302 -9.03 41.75 10.05
N LEU A 303 -8.19 40.81 10.49
CA LEU A 303 -7.61 39.77 9.66
C LEU A 303 -8.53 38.55 9.72
N TYR A 304 -9.28 38.32 8.65
CA TYR A 304 -10.24 37.21 8.52
C TYR A 304 -9.80 36.26 7.41
N ASN A 305 -10.33 35.04 7.41
CA ASN A 305 -10.06 34.01 6.40
C ASN A 305 -8.57 33.62 6.31
N LEU A 306 -7.87 33.61 7.44
CA LEU A 306 -6.56 32.98 7.54
C LEU A 306 -6.73 31.49 7.77
N ASP A 307 -5.87 30.68 7.18
CA ASP A 307 -5.77 29.26 7.56
C ASP A 307 -5.01 29.16 8.91
N TYR A 308 -5.43 28.23 9.76
CA TYR A 308 -4.80 27.93 11.04
C TYR A 308 -4.36 26.47 11.09
N GLY A 309 -3.08 26.23 11.30
CA GLY A 309 -2.52 24.87 11.27
C GLY A 309 -1.50 24.59 12.36
N VAL A 310 -0.99 23.37 12.35
CA VAL A 310 0.14 22.94 13.17
C VAL A 310 1.27 22.57 12.24
N ASP A 311 2.35 23.34 12.23
CA ASP A 311 3.53 23.09 11.38
C ASP A 311 4.44 22.06 12.00
N GLU A 312 4.42 21.86 13.32
CA GLU A 312 5.11 20.73 13.96
C GLU A 312 4.49 20.43 15.31
N GLY A 313 4.48 19.16 15.71
CA GLY A 313 3.87 18.84 16.98
C GLY A 313 3.50 17.40 17.19
N ARG A 314 2.57 17.18 18.13
CA ARG A 314 2.08 15.93 18.72
C ARG A 314 2.72 15.67 20.08
N ILE A 315 3.68 14.76 20.21
CA ILE A 315 4.29 14.37 21.49
C ILE A 315 5.80 14.64 21.42
N TYR A 316 6.34 15.34 22.41
CA TYR A 316 7.74 15.73 22.40
C TYR A 316 8.69 14.55 22.63
N GLY A 317 8.46 13.77 23.69
CA GLY A 317 9.34 12.66 24.08
C GLY A 317 8.62 11.36 24.40
N GLY A 318 9.37 10.26 24.35
CA GLY A 318 8.91 8.93 24.73
C GLY A 318 8.98 8.70 26.24
N VAL A 319 8.43 7.57 26.66
CA VAL A 319 8.56 7.03 28.02
C VAL A 319 9.97 6.48 28.23
N ASN A 320 10.54 5.85 27.20
CA ASN A 320 11.88 5.28 27.19
C ASN A 320 12.89 6.20 26.49
N ILE A 321 14.17 6.07 26.84
CA ILE A 321 15.24 7.00 26.42
C ILE A 321 16.26 6.25 25.57
N GLY A 322 16.52 6.72 24.35
CA GLY A 322 17.60 6.22 23.53
C GLY A 322 18.98 6.67 24.02
N ALA A 323 20.04 6.23 23.37
CA ALA A 323 21.40 6.64 23.72
C ALA A 323 21.70 8.13 23.42
N GLY A 324 20.97 8.76 22.47
CA GLY A 324 21.16 10.15 22.07
C GLY A 324 20.11 11.11 22.64
N SER A 325 18.85 10.66 22.78
CA SER A 325 17.73 11.52 23.15
C SER A 325 16.55 10.75 23.75
N GLU A 326 15.78 11.41 24.63
CA GLU A 326 14.43 10.97 25.04
C GLU A 326 13.33 11.42 24.08
N GLN A 327 13.66 12.27 23.11
CA GLN A 327 12.70 12.80 22.15
C GLN A 327 12.27 11.73 21.15
N LEU A 328 11.08 11.92 20.58
CA LEU A 328 10.58 11.14 19.45
C LEU A 328 11.00 11.85 18.16
N ASN A 329 11.58 11.12 17.21
CA ASN A 329 12.01 11.64 15.93
C ASN A 329 10.81 12.12 15.09
N THR A 330 9.72 11.36 15.16
CA THR A 330 8.46 11.61 14.44
C THR A 330 7.40 12.34 15.24
N ARG A 331 7.70 12.61 16.51
CA ARG A 331 6.74 13.15 17.50
C ARG A 331 5.52 12.25 17.74
N CYS A 332 5.58 10.98 17.36
CA CYS A 332 4.59 9.97 17.71
C CYS A 332 5.25 8.76 18.36
N VAL A 333 4.46 8.00 19.12
CA VAL A 333 4.85 6.70 19.66
C VAL A 333 4.20 5.57 18.87
N GLY A 334 4.87 4.43 18.77
CA GLY A 334 4.38 3.29 17.97
C GLY A 334 3.28 2.48 18.64
N HIS A 335 3.08 2.58 19.95
CA HIS A 335 2.09 1.78 20.66
C HIS A 335 0.64 2.32 20.51
N MET A 336 -0.36 1.44 20.70
CA MET A 336 -1.78 1.70 20.46
C MET A 336 -2.35 3.00 21.08
N TRP A 337 -1.81 3.46 22.21
CA TRP A 337 -2.19 4.76 22.81
C TRP A 337 -2.18 5.92 21.79
N GLN A 338 -1.26 5.90 20.82
CA GLN A 338 -1.16 6.92 19.78
C GLN A 338 -2.40 6.99 18.88
N ALA A 339 -3.08 5.86 18.62
CA ALA A 339 -4.22 5.82 17.72
C ALA A 339 -5.37 6.70 18.24
N ALA A 340 -5.79 6.45 19.48
CA ALA A 340 -6.85 7.25 20.10
C ALA A 340 -6.39 8.68 20.43
N TYR A 341 -5.10 8.90 20.71
CA TYR A 341 -4.55 10.25 20.86
C TYR A 341 -4.69 11.06 19.55
N ASP A 342 -4.31 10.49 18.41
CA ASP A 342 -4.45 11.15 17.10
C ASP A 342 -5.92 11.39 16.75
N ALA A 343 -6.80 10.41 16.96
CA ALA A 343 -8.23 10.59 16.71
C ALA A 343 -8.83 11.71 17.58
N ARG A 344 -8.41 11.79 18.85
CA ARG A 344 -8.78 12.89 19.75
C ARG A 344 -8.23 14.22 19.25
N MET A 345 -6.97 14.28 18.84
CA MET A 345 -6.33 15.48 18.30
C MET A 345 -7.05 15.98 17.05
N TYR A 346 -7.34 15.12 16.07
CA TYR A 346 -8.11 15.50 14.87
C TYR A 346 -9.51 15.99 15.22
N LYS A 347 -10.20 15.36 16.18
CA LYS A 347 -11.47 15.88 16.67
C LYS A 347 -11.32 17.29 17.25
N THR A 348 -10.31 17.52 18.10
CA THR A 348 -10.03 18.86 18.65
C THR A 348 -9.74 19.87 17.56
N MET A 349 -8.94 19.51 16.56
CA MET A 349 -8.64 20.36 15.41
C MET A 349 -9.89 20.71 14.61
N LEU A 350 -10.78 19.75 14.33
CA LEU A 350 -12.05 20.03 13.67
C LEU A 350 -12.95 20.92 14.53
N ASP A 351 -13.04 20.67 15.83
CA ASP A 351 -13.84 21.49 16.76
C ASP A 351 -13.30 22.92 16.88
N SER A 352 -11.99 23.09 16.67
CA SER A 352 -11.32 24.38 16.59
C SER A 352 -11.24 24.94 15.16
N ASP A 353 -11.89 24.31 14.18
CA ASP A 353 -11.91 24.74 12.78
C ASP A 353 -10.49 24.99 12.23
N ALA A 354 -9.56 24.08 12.52
CA ALA A 354 -8.20 24.11 11.98
C ALA A 354 -8.16 23.55 10.55
N ASP A 355 -7.14 23.93 9.80
CA ASP A 355 -7.04 23.65 8.36
C ASP A 355 -6.09 22.49 8.06
N TYR A 356 -4.99 22.37 8.81
CA TYR A 356 -3.99 21.33 8.59
C TYR A 356 -3.13 21.00 9.81
N PHE A 357 -2.51 19.83 9.75
CA PHE A 357 -1.49 19.33 10.65
C PHE A 357 -0.37 18.69 9.85
N SER A 358 0.84 19.19 10.05
CA SER A 358 2.04 18.71 9.40
C SER A 358 2.80 17.73 10.29
N VAL A 359 3.06 16.52 9.78
CA VAL A 359 3.79 15.46 10.52
C VAL A 359 5.21 15.26 10.03
N TRP A 360 6.06 14.75 10.91
CA TRP A 360 7.42 14.36 10.55
C TRP A 360 7.49 13.03 9.77
N SER A 361 6.61 12.07 10.06
CA SER A 361 6.42 10.87 9.22
C SER A 361 5.08 10.19 9.53
N TRP A 362 4.62 9.38 8.58
CA TRP A 362 3.49 8.47 8.73
C TRP A 362 3.91 6.99 8.80
N THR A 363 5.14 6.66 8.41
CA THR A 363 5.56 5.27 8.15
C THR A 363 6.67 4.81 9.10
N SER A 364 7.06 3.54 9.00
CA SER A 364 8.21 2.97 9.71
C SER A 364 9.56 3.56 9.30
N ASP A 365 9.61 4.43 8.28
CA ASP A 365 10.80 5.19 7.90
C ASP A 365 10.54 6.69 8.08
N SER A 366 11.60 7.44 8.36
CA SER A 366 11.57 8.90 8.35
C SER A 366 11.70 9.49 6.94
N ALA A 367 12.12 8.70 5.95
CA ALA A 367 12.18 9.11 4.56
C ALA A 367 10.79 9.09 3.90
N ILE A 368 10.46 10.16 3.17
CA ILE A 368 9.18 10.28 2.48
C ILE A 368 9.02 9.19 1.43
N GLY A 369 7.85 8.52 1.43
CA GLY A 369 7.51 7.46 0.49
C GLY A 369 8.17 6.11 0.78
N LYS A 370 8.80 5.95 1.95
CA LYS A 370 9.43 4.69 2.38
C LYS A 370 8.76 4.13 3.62
N GLY A 371 8.85 2.82 3.78
CA GLY A 371 8.39 2.10 4.96
C GLY A 371 6.90 1.82 4.94
N TYR A 372 6.49 0.94 5.84
CA TYR A 372 5.13 0.46 5.97
C TYR A 372 4.32 1.30 6.97
N PRO A 373 2.97 1.26 6.92
CA PRO A 373 2.10 2.09 7.74
C PRO A 373 2.36 1.98 9.25
N THR A 374 2.34 3.11 9.95
CA THR A 374 2.22 3.14 11.43
C THR A 374 0.77 3.15 11.87
N ILE A 375 0.52 2.99 13.16
CA ILE A 375 -0.84 3.15 13.70
C ILE A 375 -1.39 4.58 13.46
N SER A 376 -0.53 5.60 13.48
CA SER A 376 -0.90 6.99 13.14
C SER A 376 -1.31 7.16 11.69
N TYR A 377 -0.66 6.45 10.75
CA TYR A 377 -1.05 6.43 9.34
C TYR A 377 -2.50 5.96 9.19
N HIS A 378 -2.87 4.86 9.86
CA HIS A 378 -4.22 4.28 9.73
C HIS A 378 -5.29 5.26 10.20
N VAL A 379 -5.04 5.97 11.31
CA VAL A 379 -5.97 7.00 11.79
C VAL A 379 -6.04 8.18 10.82
N ALA A 380 -4.90 8.56 10.22
CA ALA A 380 -4.85 9.62 9.22
C ALA A 380 -5.58 9.26 7.92
N ASP A 381 -5.46 8.02 7.45
CA ASP A 381 -6.16 7.52 6.26
C ASP A 381 -7.68 7.56 6.45
N VAL A 382 -8.20 7.01 7.55
CA VAL A 382 -9.66 7.04 7.80
C VAL A 382 -10.19 8.47 8.03
N MET A 383 -9.37 9.37 8.60
CA MET A 383 -9.69 10.79 8.69
C MET A 383 -9.76 11.43 7.30
N ASN A 384 -8.80 11.12 6.41
CA ASN A 384 -8.77 11.62 5.04
C ASN A 384 -9.99 11.18 4.21
N LYS A 385 -10.54 9.98 4.46
CA LYS A 385 -11.78 9.51 3.81
C LYS A 385 -13.01 10.37 4.11
N MET A 386 -12.97 11.21 5.15
CA MET A 386 -14.07 12.12 5.50
C MET A 386 -13.92 13.51 4.86
N VAL A 387 -12.79 13.83 4.23
CA VAL A 387 -12.46 15.16 3.69
C VAL A 387 -13.47 15.61 2.63
N GLY A 388 -13.83 16.90 2.67
CA GLY A 388 -14.83 17.49 1.79
C GLY A 388 -16.28 17.18 2.16
N GLY A 389 -16.53 16.19 3.02
CA GLY A 389 -17.84 15.91 3.58
C GLY A 389 -18.31 17.02 4.52
N LYS A 390 -19.63 17.27 4.57
CA LYS A 390 -20.23 18.15 5.58
C LYS A 390 -20.23 17.44 6.93
N ARG A 391 -19.73 18.09 7.99
CA ARG A 391 -19.73 17.47 9.32
C ARG A 391 -21.16 17.22 9.78
N VAL A 392 -21.38 16.07 10.39
CA VAL A 392 -22.64 15.71 11.03
C VAL A 392 -22.55 16.06 12.51
N ASN A 393 -23.58 16.71 13.06
CA ASN A 393 -23.65 17.01 14.48
C ASN A 393 -23.92 15.73 15.29
N VAL A 394 -22.85 15.06 15.72
CA VAL A 394 -22.93 13.83 16.52
C VAL A 394 -23.36 14.16 17.96
N LYS A 395 -24.41 13.49 18.45
CA LYS A 395 -24.91 13.69 19.83
C LYS A 395 -24.63 12.47 20.68
N LYS A 396 -23.95 12.67 21.82
CA LYS A 396 -23.69 11.63 22.81
C LYS A 396 -24.88 11.54 23.79
N GLN A 397 -25.61 10.43 23.79
CA GLN A 397 -26.89 10.30 24.52
C GLN A 397 -26.78 9.58 25.86
N SER A 398 -26.18 8.40 25.85
CA SER A 398 -26.06 7.52 27.01
C SER A 398 -24.61 7.18 27.21
N VAL A 399 -24.13 7.38 28.44
CA VAL A 399 -22.72 7.26 28.78
C VAL A 399 -22.62 6.52 30.10
N SER A 400 -21.97 5.37 30.07
CA SER A 400 -21.49 4.69 31.26
C SER A 400 -20.00 4.45 31.01
N LEU A 401 -19.13 5.29 31.56
CA LEU A 401 -17.69 5.18 31.35
C LEU A 401 -16.99 5.19 32.70
N SER A 402 -15.88 4.44 32.79
CA SER A 402 -14.94 4.54 33.90
C SER A 402 -14.37 5.96 34.00
N SER A 403 -13.92 6.33 35.21
CA SER A 403 -13.37 7.67 35.45
C SER A 403 -12.14 7.96 34.57
N GLY A 404 -12.14 9.14 33.93
CA GLY A 404 -11.07 9.60 33.04
C GLY A 404 -11.10 9.01 31.62
N VAL A 405 -12.03 8.11 31.32
CA VAL A 405 -12.22 7.57 29.97
C VAL A 405 -13.02 8.56 29.13
N GLU A 406 -12.51 8.84 27.95
CA GLU A 406 -13.12 9.61 26.89
C GLU A 406 -13.54 8.65 25.77
N ALA A 407 -14.81 8.71 25.36
CA ALA A 407 -15.30 7.98 24.20
C ALA A 407 -16.15 8.91 23.37
N GLU A 408 -15.60 9.37 22.25
CA GLU A 408 -16.20 10.39 21.39
C GLU A 408 -16.23 9.92 19.94
N ALA A 409 -16.98 10.63 19.11
CA ALA A 409 -17.08 10.35 17.69
C ALA A 409 -17.18 11.64 16.85
N VAL A 410 -16.72 11.54 15.61
CA VAL A 410 -16.86 12.53 14.54
C VAL A 410 -17.50 11.83 13.35
N ALA A 411 -18.39 12.51 12.65
CA ALA A 411 -18.98 11.98 11.43
C ALA A 411 -19.07 13.06 10.34
N ALA A 412 -19.03 12.62 9.09
CA ALA A 412 -19.13 13.48 7.93
C ALA A 412 -19.91 12.80 6.82
N TYR A 413 -20.76 13.56 6.14
CA TYR A 413 -21.54 13.09 5.02
C TYR A 413 -21.07 13.79 3.74
N ASN A 414 -20.61 13.00 2.77
CA ASN A 414 -20.27 13.47 1.43
C ASN A 414 -21.46 13.24 0.50
N SER A 415 -22.11 14.33 0.07
CA SER A 415 -23.30 14.26 -0.78
C SER A 415 -23.00 13.89 -2.24
N GLN A 416 -21.78 14.14 -2.72
CA GLN A 416 -21.37 13.78 -4.08
C GLN A 416 -21.14 12.27 -4.20
N GLN A 417 -20.48 11.69 -3.20
CA GLN A 417 -20.24 10.25 -3.13
C GLN A 417 -21.42 9.48 -2.50
N ASN A 418 -22.35 10.18 -1.85
CA ASN A 418 -23.43 9.60 -1.05
C ASN A 418 -22.88 8.62 0.03
N THR A 419 -21.79 9.03 0.68
CA THR A 419 -21.08 8.26 1.71
C THR A 419 -21.17 8.97 3.06
N LEU A 420 -21.37 8.19 4.13
CA LEU A 420 -21.30 8.65 5.51
C LEU A 420 -20.12 7.98 6.22
N GLY A 421 -19.14 8.78 6.63
CA GLY A 421 -18.03 8.35 7.48
C GLY A 421 -18.32 8.63 8.95
N ILE A 422 -17.98 7.71 9.84
CA ILE A 422 -18.09 7.85 11.31
C ILE A 422 -16.81 7.31 11.93
N MET A 423 -16.01 8.17 12.55
CA MET A 423 -14.84 7.79 13.36
C MET A 423 -15.17 7.92 14.85
N ALA A 424 -14.86 6.91 15.65
CA ALA A 424 -14.99 6.94 17.10
C ALA A 424 -13.73 6.40 17.78
N TYR A 425 -13.47 6.80 19.01
CA TYR A 425 -12.30 6.33 19.76
C TYR A 425 -12.63 6.07 21.23
N ASN A 426 -11.82 5.24 21.87
CA ASN A 426 -11.84 4.97 23.32
C ASN A 426 -10.50 5.39 23.92
N TYR A 427 -10.43 6.57 24.51
CA TYR A 427 -9.18 7.18 24.96
C TYR A 427 -9.14 7.32 26.48
N LYS A 428 -7.95 7.14 27.06
CA LYS A 428 -7.61 7.65 28.39
C LYS A 428 -6.19 8.16 28.33
N ASN A 429 -5.90 9.27 29.01
CA ASN A 429 -4.53 9.79 29.11
C ASN A 429 -3.69 8.97 30.11
N ASP A 430 -3.54 7.69 29.81
CA ASP A 430 -2.94 6.66 30.62
C ASP A 430 -2.48 5.55 29.66
N VAL A 431 -1.18 5.44 29.44
CA VAL A 431 -0.60 4.46 28.50
C VAL A 431 -0.88 3.01 28.89
N SER A 432 -1.23 2.75 30.16
CA SER A 432 -1.56 1.41 30.65
C SER A 432 -3.04 1.05 30.49
N TYR A 433 -3.86 1.97 29.96
CA TYR A 433 -5.29 1.77 29.81
C TYR A 433 -5.62 0.74 28.72
N THR A 434 -6.36 -0.31 29.10
CA THR A 434 -6.75 -1.40 28.21
C THR A 434 -8.25 -1.72 28.24
N ASP A 435 -9.05 -1.02 29.04
CA ASP A 435 -10.47 -1.38 29.20
C ASP A 435 -11.27 -1.12 27.92
N TYR A 436 -12.30 -1.93 27.73
CA TYR A 436 -13.13 -1.90 26.55
C TYR A 436 -14.34 -0.97 26.71
N VAL A 437 -14.77 -0.36 25.61
CA VAL A 437 -16.02 0.41 25.51
C VAL A 437 -16.92 -0.19 24.43
N ASN A 438 -18.18 -0.42 24.75
CA ASN A 438 -19.22 -0.78 23.78
C ASN A 438 -19.77 0.49 23.12
N CYS A 439 -19.68 0.57 21.79
CA CYS A 439 -20.15 1.73 21.03
C CYS A 439 -21.42 1.38 20.27
N LYS A 440 -22.47 2.18 20.45
CA LYS A 440 -23.73 2.08 19.71
C LYS A 440 -23.94 3.35 18.90
N PHE A 441 -24.28 3.22 17.63
CA PHE A 441 -24.59 4.34 16.74
C PHE A 441 -26.02 4.20 16.24
N LYS A 442 -26.85 5.19 16.54
CA LYS A 442 -28.19 5.35 15.96
C LYS A 442 -28.06 6.31 14.79
N VAL A 443 -27.96 5.74 13.60
CA VAL A 443 -27.79 6.49 12.36
C VAL A 443 -29.16 6.77 11.76
N SER A 444 -29.43 8.03 11.42
CA SER A 444 -30.58 8.46 10.63
C SER A 444 -30.06 9.06 9.33
N ALA A 445 -30.24 8.34 8.22
CA ALA A 445 -29.78 8.71 6.89
C ALA A 445 -30.93 8.62 5.87
N PRO A 446 -31.83 9.62 5.79
CA PRO A 446 -33.03 9.56 4.94
C PRO A 446 -32.75 9.28 3.46
N GLN A 447 -31.59 9.69 2.95
CA GLN A 447 -31.14 9.40 1.59
C GLN A 447 -30.88 7.91 1.32
N LEU A 448 -30.75 7.10 2.38
CA LEU A 448 -30.60 5.65 2.33
C LEU A 448 -31.91 4.90 2.63
N ALA A 449 -33.05 5.59 2.78
CA ALA A 449 -34.31 4.98 3.16
C ALA A 449 -34.73 3.81 2.26
N GLY A 450 -35.02 2.66 2.87
CA GLY A 450 -35.45 1.43 2.20
C GLY A 450 -34.39 0.74 1.34
N LYS A 451 -33.14 1.24 1.35
CA LYS A 451 -32.04 0.66 0.56
C LYS A 451 -31.26 -0.36 1.36
N ASN A 452 -30.54 -1.23 0.63
CA ASN A 452 -29.45 -1.99 1.22
C ASN A 452 -28.23 -1.07 1.34
N VAL A 453 -27.66 -1.06 2.53
CA VAL A 453 -26.53 -0.21 2.91
C VAL A 453 -25.35 -1.11 3.22
N MET A 454 -24.27 -0.88 2.50
CA MET A 454 -22.98 -1.49 2.80
C MET A 454 -22.37 -0.73 3.97
N ILE A 455 -21.91 -1.49 4.96
CA ILE A 455 -21.14 -0.98 6.08
C ILE A 455 -19.74 -1.56 5.96
N LYS A 456 -18.77 -0.68 5.72
CA LYS A 456 -17.35 -0.99 5.80
C LYS A 456 -16.84 -0.53 7.16
N CYS A 457 -16.16 -1.41 7.88
CA CYS A 457 -15.77 -1.20 9.27
C CYS A 457 -14.27 -1.48 9.44
N TYR A 458 -13.53 -0.48 9.89
CA TYR A 458 -12.12 -0.56 10.23
C TYR A 458 -11.95 -0.50 11.75
N SER A 459 -11.25 -1.50 12.30
CA SER A 459 -10.80 -1.50 13.68
C SER A 459 -9.31 -1.19 13.68
N ILE A 460 -8.93 -0.06 14.29
CA ILE A 460 -7.54 0.35 14.42
C ILE A 460 -7.11 0.06 15.86
N ASP A 461 -6.35 -1.02 15.99
CA ASP A 461 -5.85 -1.58 17.24
C ASP A 461 -4.55 -2.36 16.99
N ASP A 462 -4.06 -3.12 17.98
CA ASP A 462 -2.84 -3.91 17.85
C ASP A 462 -2.88 -4.92 16.67
N ASN A 463 -4.05 -5.30 16.13
CA ASN A 463 -4.10 -6.21 14.98
C ASN A 463 -3.65 -5.58 13.65
N CYS A 464 -3.52 -4.26 13.60
CA CYS A 464 -2.95 -3.53 12.47
C CYS A 464 -1.75 -2.67 12.89
N ASN A 465 -1.14 -3.01 14.02
CA ASN A 465 0.05 -2.37 14.56
C ASN A 465 1.13 -3.42 14.64
N TYR A 466 2.35 -3.10 14.19
CA TYR A 466 3.47 -4.02 14.31
C TYR A 466 4.30 -3.81 15.58
N PHE A 467 3.99 -2.72 16.30
CA PHE A 467 4.90 -2.20 17.31
C PHE A 467 4.91 -3.05 18.59
N ASP A 468 3.81 -3.74 18.91
CA ASP A 468 3.77 -4.69 20.01
C ASP A 468 4.53 -5.98 19.69
N GLU A 469 4.51 -6.48 18.44
CA GLU A 469 5.42 -7.55 18.03
C GLU A 469 6.87 -7.11 18.06
N TRP A 470 7.17 -5.89 17.59
CA TRP A 470 8.51 -5.31 17.69
C TRP A 470 8.98 -5.26 19.14
N TRP A 471 8.14 -4.78 20.06
CA TRP A 471 8.47 -4.71 21.48
C TRP A 471 8.73 -6.09 22.09
N ALA A 472 7.94 -7.09 21.72
CA ALA A 472 8.13 -8.48 22.15
C ALA A 472 9.45 -9.07 21.60
N ASP A 473 9.77 -8.80 20.34
CA ASP A 473 11.00 -9.29 19.70
C ASP A 473 12.24 -8.60 20.26
N ARG A 474 12.18 -7.29 20.58
CA ARG A 474 13.27 -6.60 21.28
C ARG A 474 13.68 -7.31 22.56
N ASN A 475 12.71 -7.74 23.37
CA ASN A 475 12.95 -8.52 24.58
C ASN A 475 13.55 -9.89 24.27
N THR A 476 13.04 -10.56 23.22
CA THR A 476 13.49 -11.89 22.79
C THR A 476 14.95 -11.88 22.31
N TYR A 477 15.35 -10.85 21.57
CA TYR A 477 16.68 -10.75 20.96
C TYR A 477 17.66 -9.84 21.74
N GLY A 478 17.23 -9.26 22.86
CA GLY A 478 18.07 -8.42 23.71
C GLY A 478 18.44 -7.07 23.08
N ILE A 479 17.51 -6.47 22.31
CA ILE A 479 17.68 -5.13 21.71
C ILE A 479 17.32 -4.06 22.75
N THR A 480 18.31 -3.65 23.52
CA THR A 480 18.21 -2.65 24.60
C THR A 480 18.12 -1.20 24.10
N ASP A 481 17.71 -0.27 24.97
CA ASP A 481 17.47 1.13 24.57
C ASP A 481 18.74 1.85 24.07
N ASP A 482 19.95 1.42 24.46
CA ASP A 482 21.21 1.98 23.96
C ASP A 482 21.45 1.72 22.46
N LYS A 483 20.64 0.85 21.84
CA LYS A 483 20.66 0.55 20.40
C LYS A 483 19.97 1.60 19.55
N PHE A 484 19.30 2.55 20.20
CA PHE A 484 18.55 3.62 19.55
C PHE A 484 19.25 4.95 19.77
N ASP A 485 19.18 5.86 18.80
CA ASP A 485 19.65 7.23 19.01
C ASP A 485 18.53 8.10 19.62
N TRP A 486 17.34 8.01 19.04
CA TRP A 486 16.11 8.62 19.57
C TRP A 486 15.39 7.66 20.51
N SER A 487 14.28 8.11 21.11
CA SER A 487 13.47 7.25 21.97
C SER A 487 13.08 5.96 21.24
N PRO A 488 13.23 4.79 21.89
CA PRO A 488 12.84 3.51 21.30
C PRO A 488 11.31 3.32 21.24
N ASP A 489 10.53 4.30 21.71
CA ASP A 489 9.08 4.35 21.55
C ASP A 489 8.66 4.92 20.18
N ASP A 490 9.58 5.52 19.43
CA ASP A 490 9.34 6.03 18.08
C ASP A 490 9.12 4.88 17.08
N PRO A 491 8.11 4.97 16.19
CA PRO A 491 7.83 3.89 15.25
C PRO A 491 8.80 3.81 14.06
N THR A 492 9.72 4.75 13.84
CA THR A 492 10.57 4.74 12.63
C THR A 492 11.73 3.75 12.66
N ILE A 493 11.43 2.45 12.81
CA ILE A 493 12.43 1.39 13.00
C ILE A 493 13.24 1.10 11.73
N ASP A 494 12.72 1.36 10.53
CA ASP A 494 13.50 1.26 9.28
C ASP A 494 14.65 2.28 9.28
N SER A 495 14.42 3.44 9.88
CA SER A 495 15.38 4.55 9.86
C SER A 495 16.60 4.29 10.72
N ALA A 496 17.79 4.54 10.14
CA ALA A 496 19.05 4.54 10.87
C ALA A 496 19.16 5.71 11.86
N THR A 497 18.30 6.72 11.76
CA THR A 497 18.24 7.80 12.75
C THR A 497 17.69 7.26 14.08
N THR A 498 16.70 6.37 14.05
CA THR A 498 16.07 5.83 15.26
C THR A 498 16.79 4.57 15.75
N LEU A 499 16.79 3.48 14.98
CA LEU A 499 17.52 2.26 15.31
C LEU A 499 18.93 2.33 14.68
N LYS A 500 19.93 2.66 15.51
CA LYS A 500 21.30 2.94 15.03
C LYS A 500 22.27 1.76 15.06
N ASP A 501 22.02 0.76 15.92
CA ASP A 501 22.96 -0.36 16.07
C ASP A 501 22.94 -1.28 14.84
N GLU A 502 24.10 -1.44 14.19
CA GLU A 502 24.24 -2.21 12.94
C GLU A 502 23.75 -3.67 13.08
N LYS A 503 24.00 -4.34 14.21
CA LYS A 503 23.60 -5.74 14.40
C LYS A 503 22.10 -5.86 14.62
N ALA A 504 21.52 -4.94 15.39
CA ALA A 504 20.07 -4.88 15.55
C ALA A 504 19.37 -4.60 14.21
N ARG A 505 19.94 -3.71 13.39
CA ARG A 505 19.46 -3.44 12.03
C ARG A 505 19.58 -4.67 11.12
N GLU A 506 20.71 -5.35 11.11
CA GLU A 506 20.88 -6.59 10.32
C GLU A 506 19.85 -7.65 10.72
N LEU A 507 19.61 -7.86 12.02
CA LEU A 507 18.57 -8.75 12.49
C LEU A 507 17.18 -8.30 12.03
N TYR A 508 16.88 -7.01 12.19
CA TYR A 508 15.60 -6.43 11.79
C TYR A 508 15.33 -6.67 10.30
N PHE A 509 16.22 -6.24 9.40
CA PHE A 509 16.02 -6.36 7.95
C PHE A 509 16.04 -7.80 7.44
N ASN A 510 16.87 -8.68 8.02
CA ASN A 510 17.03 -10.04 7.49
C ASN A 510 16.04 -11.06 8.08
N VAL A 511 15.42 -10.76 9.22
CA VAL A 511 14.62 -11.75 9.98
C VAL A 511 13.25 -11.23 10.38
N LEU A 512 13.13 -9.96 10.76
CA LEU A 512 11.94 -9.46 11.47
C LEU A 512 11.03 -8.58 10.60
N ARG A 513 11.59 -7.83 9.64
CA ARG A 513 10.87 -6.78 8.91
C ARG A 513 9.62 -7.29 8.20
N ASP A 514 9.70 -8.41 7.47
CA ASP A 514 8.55 -8.94 6.71
C ASP A 514 7.36 -9.28 7.61
N LYS A 515 7.63 -9.76 8.84
CA LYS A 515 6.60 -10.01 9.85
C LYS A 515 5.90 -8.70 10.25
N TYR A 516 6.64 -7.60 10.40
CA TYR A 516 6.08 -6.30 10.79
C TYR A 516 5.31 -5.63 9.66
N VAL A 517 5.76 -5.78 8.42
CA VAL A 517 5.00 -5.34 7.23
C VAL A 517 3.64 -6.04 7.16
N GLU A 518 3.56 -7.32 7.53
CA GLU A 518 2.28 -8.03 7.60
C GLU A 518 1.42 -7.54 8.78
N ALA A 519 2.02 -7.39 9.97
CA ALA A 519 1.32 -6.92 11.17
C ALA A 519 0.80 -5.48 11.05
N SER A 520 1.41 -4.65 10.20
CA SER A 520 0.95 -3.27 9.96
C SER A 520 -0.28 -3.15 9.07
N ARG A 521 -0.82 -4.25 8.51
CA ARG A 521 -1.92 -4.18 7.56
C ARG A 521 -3.25 -3.87 8.25
N LEU A 522 -3.97 -2.90 7.71
CA LEU A 522 -5.35 -2.61 8.12
C LEU A 522 -6.33 -3.29 7.16
N VAL A 523 -7.09 -4.26 7.67
CA VAL A 523 -8.07 -5.01 6.88
C VAL A 523 -9.49 -4.64 7.31
N PRO A 524 -10.32 -4.06 6.43
CA PRO A 524 -11.71 -3.76 6.75
C PRO A 524 -12.58 -5.01 6.82
N THR A 525 -13.66 -4.92 7.58
CA THR A 525 -14.76 -5.88 7.57
C THR A 525 -15.97 -5.28 6.88
N TYR A 526 -16.80 -6.12 6.23
CA TYR A 526 -17.96 -5.67 5.47
C TYR A 526 -19.22 -6.35 5.98
N SER A 527 -20.31 -5.61 6.00
CA SER A 527 -21.66 -6.14 6.19
C SER A 527 -22.66 -5.36 5.36
N VAL A 528 -23.85 -5.95 5.15
CA VAL A 528 -24.95 -5.27 4.46
C VAL A 528 -26.16 -5.32 5.38
N VAL A 529 -26.78 -4.15 5.58
CA VAL A 529 -28.02 -4.00 6.34
C VAL A 529 -29.06 -3.33 5.48
N THR A 530 -30.33 -3.60 5.71
CA THR A 530 -31.42 -2.84 5.07
C THR A 530 -31.80 -1.69 5.98
N ALA A 531 -31.67 -0.46 5.49
CA ALA A 531 -32.17 0.71 6.20
C ALA A 531 -33.71 0.70 6.23
N ASP A 532 -34.32 1.14 7.33
CA ASP A 532 -35.77 1.24 7.39
C ASP A 532 -36.33 2.29 6.41
N ASN A 533 -37.65 2.42 6.32
CA ASN A 533 -38.30 3.40 5.43
C ASN A 533 -38.01 4.86 5.79
N GLY A 534 -37.43 5.14 6.96
CA GLY A 534 -36.94 6.45 7.38
C GLY A 534 -35.43 6.62 7.21
N GLY A 535 -34.71 5.60 6.73
CA GLY A 535 -33.26 5.62 6.61
C GLY A 535 -32.52 5.36 7.93
N ASN A 536 -33.19 4.78 8.93
CA ASN A 536 -32.56 4.50 10.21
C ASN A 536 -31.79 3.17 10.18
N ILE A 537 -30.59 3.20 10.77
CA ILE A 537 -29.66 2.07 10.88
C ILE A 537 -29.10 2.07 12.31
N GLU A 538 -28.99 0.88 12.90
CA GLU A 538 -28.34 0.73 14.20
C GLU A 538 -27.04 -0.05 14.02
N LEU A 539 -25.92 0.58 14.39
CA LEU A 539 -24.60 -0.05 14.42
C LEU A 539 -24.24 -0.32 15.86
N ASN A 540 -23.78 -1.54 16.14
CA ASN A 540 -23.29 -1.93 17.45
C ASN A 540 -21.89 -2.50 17.27
N TYR A 541 -20.91 -1.86 17.92
CA TYR A 541 -19.55 -2.36 18.03
C TYR A 541 -19.30 -2.73 19.48
N SER A 542 -19.13 -4.02 19.74
CA SER A 542 -18.79 -4.51 21.06
C SER A 542 -17.28 -4.52 21.25
N ASN A 543 -16.82 -4.10 22.43
CA ASN A 543 -15.43 -4.17 22.84
C ASN A 543 -14.44 -3.33 22.02
N LEU A 544 -14.71 -2.04 21.81
CA LEU A 544 -13.67 -1.12 21.35
C LEU A 544 -12.58 -1.03 22.43
N ARG A 545 -11.41 -1.60 22.15
CA ARG A 545 -10.31 -1.72 23.10
C ARG A 545 -9.81 -0.36 23.59
N GLY A 546 -9.24 -0.33 24.79
CA GLY A 546 -8.58 0.85 25.34
C GLY A 546 -7.54 1.40 24.38
N ASN A 547 -7.68 2.68 24.07
CA ASN A 547 -6.92 3.42 23.05
C ASN A 547 -7.14 2.99 21.58
N GLY A 548 -8.21 2.25 21.29
CA GLY A 548 -8.58 1.89 19.93
C GLY A 548 -9.40 2.95 19.22
N VAL A 549 -9.36 2.89 17.89
CA VAL A 549 -10.17 3.73 16.98
C VAL A 549 -11.03 2.83 16.10
N LEU A 550 -12.26 3.24 15.88
CA LEU A 550 -13.24 2.60 15.03
C LEU A 550 -13.63 3.56 13.91
N TYR A 551 -13.63 3.09 12.68
CA TYR A 551 -14.18 3.85 11.56
C TYR A 551 -15.22 3.03 10.79
N TYR A 552 -16.38 3.64 10.58
CA TYR A 552 -17.43 3.14 9.71
C TYR A 552 -17.55 4.02 8.48
N GLU A 553 -17.71 3.37 7.33
CA GLU A 553 -18.13 4.00 6.08
C GLU A 553 -19.43 3.33 5.62
N LEU A 554 -20.46 4.15 5.38
CA LEU A 554 -21.78 3.70 4.98
C LEU A 554 -22.10 4.26 3.59
N CYS A 555 -22.49 3.37 2.68
CA CYS A 555 -22.92 3.72 1.33
C CYS A 555 -24.00 2.76 0.84
N GLU A 556 -24.68 3.09 -0.26
CA GLU A 556 -25.62 2.16 -0.87
C GLU A 556 -24.88 0.90 -1.38
N ALA A 557 -25.41 -0.29 -1.09
CA ALA A 557 -24.85 -1.56 -1.54
C ALA A 557 -25.21 -1.85 -3.01
N ASP A 558 -24.79 -0.96 -3.91
CA ASP A 558 -24.94 -1.15 -5.35
C ASP A 558 -23.87 -2.10 -5.93
N GLU A 559 -24.04 -2.49 -7.20
CA GLU A 559 -23.17 -3.47 -7.86
C GLU A 559 -21.69 -3.05 -7.85
N LEU A 560 -21.39 -1.74 -7.93
CA LEU A 560 -20.04 -1.21 -7.94
C LEU A 560 -19.41 -1.27 -6.55
N ASN A 561 -20.10 -0.79 -5.53
CA ASN A 561 -19.59 -0.82 -4.16
C ASN A 561 -19.39 -2.27 -3.68
N VAL A 562 -20.25 -3.20 -4.11
CA VAL A 562 -20.04 -4.64 -3.88
C VAL A 562 -18.80 -5.16 -4.59
N ALA A 563 -18.57 -4.78 -5.85
CA ALA A 563 -17.37 -5.18 -6.58
C ALA A 563 -16.08 -4.63 -5.95
N LEU A 564 -16.09 -3.36 -5.50
CA LEU A 564 -14.98 -2.73 -4.79
C LEU A 564 -14.68 -3.44 -3.47
N ALA A 565 -15.72 -3.74 -2.68
CA ALA A 565 -15.57 -4.50 -1.44
C ALA A 565 -15.00 -5.91 -1.66
N GLU A 566 -15.28 -6.56 -2.80
CA GLU A 566 -14.64 -7.84 -3.14
C GLU A 566 -13.19 -7.66 -3.60
N ALA A 567 -12.86 -6.58 -4.31
CA ALA A 567 -11.50 -6.28 -4.72
C ALA A 567 -10.59 -6.01 -3.51
N GLU A 568 -11.05 -5.23 -2.54
CA GLU A 568 -10.30 -4.83 -1.34
C GLU A 568 -10.01 -6.00 -0.38
N LYS A 569 -10.75 -7.11 -0.49
CA LYS A 569 -10.47 -8.35 0.26
C LYS A 569 -9.28 -9.13 -0.31
N ILE A 570 -8.83 -8.78 -1.51
CA ILE A 570 -7.73 -9.47 -2.20
C ILE A 570 -6.43 -8.78 -1.84
N ASN A 571 -5.49 -9.53 -1.27
CA ASN A 571 -4.15 -9.04 -1.02
C ASN A 571 -3.35 -9.04 -2.33
N GLU A 572 -3.02 -7.85 -2.83
CA GLU A 572 -2.25 -7.64 -4.06
C GLU A 572 -0.96 -8.47 -4.11
N LYS A 573 -0.25 -8.63 -2.98
CA LYS A 573 1.02 -9.37 -2.93
C LYS A 573 0.87 -10.87 -3.22
N ASP A 574 -0.35 -11.40 -3.14
CA ASP A 574 -0.60 -12.81 -3.45
C ASP A 574 -0.68 -13.05 -4.97
N TYR A 575 -0.60 -12.00 -5.81
CA TYR A 575 -0.77 -12.09 -7.26
C TYR A 575 0.33 -11.37 -8.04
N GLU A 576 0.86 -11.99 -9.10
CA GLU A 576 1.90 -11.39 -9.96
C GLU A 576 1.42 -10.14 -10.74
N ASN A 577 0.13 -10.02 -11.00
CA ASN A 577 -0.44 -8.90 -11.75
C ASN A 577 -1.79 -8.50 -11.16
N PHE A 578 -1.77 -7.45 -10.34
CA PHE A 578 -2.94 -6.81 -9.76
C PHE A 578 -3.30 -5.47 -10.44
N SER A 579 -2.48 -5.01 -11.39
CA SER A 579 -2.57 -3.65 -11.93
C SER A 579 -3.91 -3.36 -12.60
N ASP A 580 -4.52 -4.34 -13.29
CA ASP A 580 -5.82 -4.14 -13.93
C ASP A 580 -6.95 -3.95 -12.90
N VAL A 581 -6.91 -4.69 -11.79
CA VAL A 581 -7.86 -4.52 -10.68
C VAL A 581 -7.62 -3.18 -10.00
N LYS A 582 -6.36 -2.84 -9.69
CA LYS A 582 -5.97 -1.57 -9.07
C LYS A 582 -6.40 -0.36 -9.89
N ASN A 583 -6.09 -0.34 -11.19
CA ASN A 583 -6.47 0.75 -12.09
C ASN A 583 -8.00 0.94 -12.14
N LEU A 584 -8.78 -0.15 -12.08
CA LEU A 584 -10.24 -0.08 -12.06
C LEU A 584 -10.79 0.40 -10.71
N MET A 585 -10.13 0.06 -9.60
CA MET A 585 -10.44 0.62 -8.27
C MET A 585 -10.17 2.12 -8.25
N GLU A 586 -9.00 2.55 -8.72
CA GLU A 586 -8.64 3.97 -8.84
C GLU A 586 -9.60 4.72 -9.79
N GLU A 587 -10.01 4.12 -10.92
CA GLU A 587 -11.03 4.68 -11.81
C GLU A 587 -12.36 4.88 -11.07
N ALA A 588 -12.78 3.92 -10.24
CA ALA A 588 -14.03 4.01 -9.49
C ALA A 588 -13.98 5.05 -8.37
N GLU A 589 -12.86 5.18 -7.68
CA GLU A 589 -12.65 6.16 -6.60
C GLU A 589 -12.59 7.60 -7.13
N ASN A 590 -11.93 7.80 -8.29
CA ASN A 590 -11.78 9.11 -8.90
C ASN A 590 -13.02 9.57 -9.68
N ALA A 591 -13.93 8.66 -10.02
CA ALA A 591 -15.11 8.98 -10.82
C ALA A 591 -16.21 9.64 -9.97
N THR A 592 -16.13 10.97 -9.86
CA THR A 592 -17.22 11.79 -9.35
C THR A 592 -18.36 11.85 -10.40
N ASP A 593 -19.61 11.64 -9.97
CA ASP A 593 -20.83 11.74 -10.81
C ASP A 593 -21.09 10.63 -11.84
N LEU A 594 -20.75 9.37 -11.54
CA LEU A 594 -21.19 8.25 -12.37
C LEU A 594 -22.71 8.05 -12.34
N THR A 595 -23.32 7.96 -13.51
CA THR A 595 -24.71 7.47 -13.65
C THR A 595 -24.81 6.01 -13.22
N ALA A 596 -26.02 5.56 -12.85
CA ALA A 596 -26.26 4.16 -12.47
C ALA A 596 -25.78 3.15 -13.54
N SER A 597 -25.94 3.49 -14.83
CA SER A 597 -25.45 2.66 -15.94
C SER A 597 -23.92 2.58 -15.99
N GLN A 598 -23.23 3.71 -15.75
CA GLN A 598 -21.77 3.72 -15.74
C GLN A 598 -21.20 2.99 -14.52
N ARG A 599 -21.82 3.15 -13.33
CA ARG A 599 -21.45 2.39 -12.13
C ARG A 599 -21.57 0.89 -12.39
N LYS A 600 -22.67 0.47 -13.04
CA LYS A 600 -22.87 -0.93 -13.44
C LYS A 600 -21.81 -1.43 -14.42
N GLU A 601 -21.49 -0.69 -15.48
CA GLU A 601 -20.46 -1.07 -16.44
C GLU A 601 -19.09 -1.24 -15.77
N LEU A 602 -18.73 -0.31 -14.89
CA LEU A 602 -17.48 -0.37 -14.14
C LEU A 602 -17.45 -1.57 -13.18
N ALA A 603 -18.58 -1.85 -12.50
CA ALA A 603 -18.74 -3.02 -11.65
C ALA A 603 -18.55 -4.33 -12.44
N GLU A 604 -19.11 -4.43 -13.65
CA GLU A 604 -18.97 -5.59 -14.52
C GLU A 604 -17.51 -5.79 -14.97
N ARG A 605 -16.81 -4.71 -15.33
CA ARG A 605 -15.38 -4.71 -15.65
C ARG A 605 -14.54 -5.18 -14.46
N LEU A 606 -14.74 -4.58 -13.29
CA LEU A 606 -14.00 -4.92 -12.07
C LEU A 606 -14.23 -6.39 -11.66
N ASN A 607 -15.48 -6.83 -11.62
CA ASN A 607 -15.81 -8.23 -11.33
C ASN A 607 -15.21 -9.22 -12.33
N LYS A 608 -15.10 -8.84 -13.60
CA LYS A 608 -14.45 -9.67 -14.63
C LYS A 608 -12.96 -9.80 -14.33
N GLU A 609 -12.27 -8.71 -14.02
CA GLU A 609 -10.84 -8.74 -13.72
C GLU A 609 -10.54 -9.46 -12.40
N ILE A 610 -11.34 -9.27 -11.35
CA ILE A 610 -11.25 -10.07 -10.11
C ILE A 610 -11.37 -11.57 -10.43
N LYS A 611 -12.35 -11.97 -11.25
CA LYS A 611 -12.52 -13.39 -11.63
C LYS A 611 -11.34 -13.90 -12.46
N LEU A 612 -10.74 -13.08 -13.31
CA LEU A 612 -9.56 -13.45 -14.09
C LEU A 612 -8.33 -13.60 -13.18
N LEU A 613 -8.16 -12.69 -12.22
CA LEU A 613 -7.12 -12.72 -11.20
C LEU A 613 -7.21 -14.01 -10.37
N MET A 614 -8.38 -14.30 -9.79
CA MET A 614 -8.62 -15.52 -9.00
C MET A 614 -8.52 -16.83 -9.82
N ARG A 615 -8.74 -16.78 -11.13
CA ARG A 615 -8.58 -17.94 -12.02
C ARG A 615 -7.13 -18.22 -12.36
N LYS A 616 -6.28 -17.19 -12.47
CA LYS A 616 -4.83 -17.35 -12.74
C LYS A 616 -4.11 -18.04 -11.58
N ASP A 617 -4.61 -17.91 -10.34
CA ASP A 617 -3.92 -18.38 -9.14
C ASP A 617 -4.34 -19.80 -8.66
N ARG A 618 -5.47 -20.33 -9.14
CA ARG A 618 -5.88 -21.73 -8.84
C ARG A 618 -5.01 -22.80 -9.51
N ILE A 619 -4.03 -22.44 -10.34
CA ILE A 619 -3.05 -23.37 -10.91
C ILE A 619 -1.80 -23.52 -10.00
N GLY A 620 -1.65 -22.70 -8.95
CA GLY A 620 -0.47 -22.64 -8.07
C GLY A 620 -0.49 -23.49 -6.79
N THR A 621 -1.64 -24.00 -6.33
CA THR A 621 -1.71 -24.77 -5.07
C THR A 621 -1.58 -26.27 -5.30
N GLY A 622 -0.34 -26.74 -5.50
CA GLY A 622 0.00 -28.16 -5.56
C GLY A 622 -0.20 -28.86 -4.21
N ILE A 623 -1.31 -29.58 -4.05
CA ILE A 623 -1.41 -30.64 -3.03
C ILE A 623 -0.65 -31.86 -3.57
N SER A 624 0.60 -32.05 -3.15
CA SER A 624 1.32 -33.31 -3.38
C SER A 624 0.92 -34.33 -2.32
N THR A 625 0.32 -35.45 -2.71
CA THR A 625 0.25 -36.66 -1.87
C THR A 625 1.18 -37.70 -2.46
N ASN A 626 2.29 -37.97 -1.77
CA ASN A 626 3.22 -39.04 -2.12
C ASN A 626 2.62 -40.39 -1.71
N ILE A 627 2.30 -41.24 -2.69
CA ILE A 627 2.12 -42.69 -2.47
C ILE A 627 3.32 -43.37 -3.11
N SER A 628 4.23 -43.88 -2.29
CA SER A 628 5.30 -44.77 -2.75
C SER A 628 4.83 -46.22 -2.64
N ASN A 629 4.97 -47.00 -3.71
CA ASN A 629 4.95 -48.45 -3.63
C ASN A 629 6.11 -49.01 -4.45
N THR A 630 6.87 -49.91 -3.81
CA THR A 630 8.05 -50.59 -4.33
C THR A 630 7.66 -51.94 -4.94
N SER A 631 8.23 -52.31 -6.11
CA SER A 631 8.92 -53.60 -6.35
C SER A 631 9.08 -54.02 -7.84
N TYR A 632 10.34 -54.40 -8.14
CA TYR A 632 10.96 -55.42 -9.02
C TYR A 632 10.48 -55.81 -10.45
N ASP A 633 11.53 -56.04 -11.25
CA ASP A 633 11.77 -56.77 -12.53
C ASP A 633 10.62 -56.95 -13.53
N TYR A 634 10.80 -56.36 -14.73
CA TYR A 634 10.50 -56.78 -16.13
C TYR A 634 10.44 -55.52 -17.05
N THR A 635 10.73 -55.68 -18.34
CA THR A 635 10.96 -54.61 -19.35
C THR A 635 9.91 -53.50 -19.27
N THR A 636 10.33 -52.33 -18.78
CA THR A 636 9.45 -51.19 -18.55
C THR A 636 9.63 -50.19 -19.70
N LEU A 637 8.56 -49.84 -20.39
CA LEU A 637 8.57 -48.70 -21.32
C LEU A 637 8.26 -47.44 -20.52
N ASN A 638 9.27 -46.62 -20.22
CA ASN A 638 9.08 -45.33 -19.59
C ASN A 638 8.96 -44.27 -20.69
N ALA A 639 7.82 -43.60 -20.75
CA ALA A 639 7.62 -42.44 -21.61
C ALA A 639 7.27 -41.25 -20.72
N THR A 640 8.07 -40.20 -20.77
CA THR A 640 7.81 -38.96 -20.05
C THR A 640 7.35 -37.92 -21.06
N LEU A 641 6.12 -37.42 -20.90
CA LEU A 641 5.62 -36.31 -21.71
C LEU A 641 5.74 -35.03 -20.87
N LYS A 642 6.62 -34.12 -21.26
CA LYS A 642 6.73 -32.80 -20.64
C LYS A 642 5.98 -31.80 -21.51
N MET A 643 4.98 -31.16 -20.92
CA MET A 643 4.27 -30.05 -21.53
C MET A 643 4.57 -28.80 -20.72
N SER A 644 5.31 -27.87 -21.31
CA SER A 644 5.58 -26.55 -20.75
C SER A 644 4.98 -25.48 -21.65
N LYS A 645 4.29 -24.51 -21.05
CA LYS A 645 4.20 -23.17 -21.66
C LYS A 645 5.60 -22.57 -21.57
N ALA A 646 5.99 -21.75 -22.55
CA ALA A 646 7.37 -21.33 -22.83
C ALA A 646 8.22 -20.76 -21.67
N ASP A 647 7.71 -20.62 -20.44
CA ASP A 647 8.48 -20.18 -19.26
C ASP A 647 8.18 -20.94 -17.94
N THR A 648 7.53 -22.11 -17.94
CA THR A 648 7.36 -22.91 -16.70
C THR A 648 7.64 -24.40 -16.89
N ALA A 649 8.56 -24.94 -16.08
CA ALA A 649 8.93 -26.35 -16.06
C ALA A 649 7.97 -27.16 -15.17
N SER A 650 6.86 -27.61 -15.75
CA SER A 650 6.00 -28.63 -15.14
C SER A 650 6.31 -29.98 -15.79
N SER A 651 6.60 -31.02 -15.00
CA SER A 651 6.74 -32.39 -15.51
C SER A 651 5.64 -33.29 -14.94
N MET A 652 4.88 -33.94 -15.82
CA MET A 652 3.99 -35.04 -15.44
C MET A 652 4.66 -36.35 -15.86
N THR A 653 4.89 -37.26 -14.91
CA THR A 653 5.53 -38.56 -15.19
C THR A 653 4.49 -39.66 -15.09
N PHE A 654 4.24 -40.39 -16.18
CA PHE A 654 3.37 -41.57 -16.19
C PHE A 654 4.21 -42.83 -16.42
N GLN A 655 4.05 -43.84 -15.55
CA GLN A 655 4.62 -45.17 -15.77
C GLN A 655 3.51 -46.15 -16.18
N ALA A 656 3.65 -46.75 -17.36
CA ALA A 656 2.81 -47.86 -17.79
C ALA A 656 3.63 -49.16 -17.80
N LYS A 657 3.21 -50.15 -16.99
CA LYS A 657 3.79 -51.50 -16.95
C LYS A 657 2.94 -52.40 -17.86
N SER A 658 3.53 -53.08 -18.86
CA SER A 658 2.80 -54.05 -19.67
C SER A 658 3.17 -55.48 -19.25
N ASP A 659 2.16 -56.26 -18.86
CA ASP A 659 2.32 -57.70 -18.67
C ASP A 659 2.15 -58.40 -20.03
N ALA A 660 3.04 -59.36 -20.30
CA ALA A 660 2.98 -60.20 -21.48
C ALA A 660 1.77 -61.16 -21.40
N GLY A 661 0.61 -60.68 -21.82
CA GLY A 661 -0.61 -61.47 -21.96
C GLY A 661 -1.69 -60.68 -22.67
N SER A 662 -2.22 -61.20 -23.78
CA SER A 662 -3.35 -60.61 -24.48
C SER A 662 -4.56 -60.52 -23.55
N ILE A 663 -4.92 -59.32 -23.09
CA ILE A 663 -6.18 -59.09 -22.40
C ILE A 663 -6.94 -57.98 -23.12
N ALA A 664 -8.05 -58.38 -23.76
CA ALA A 664 -9.13 -57.48 -24.10
C ALA A 664 -9.94 -57.20 -22.81
N TYR A 665 -9.91 -55.97 -22.31
CA TYR A 665 -10.90 -55.52 -21.34
C TYR A 665 -12.06 -54.84 -22.07
N PRO A 666 -13.33 -55.25 -21.84
CA PRO A 666 -14.47 -54.41 -22.16
C PRO A 666 -14.52 -53.25 -21.17
N LEU A 667 -14.84 -52.08 -21.71
CA LEU A 667 -15.19 -50.85 -20.99
C LEU A 667 -16.33 -51.11 -19.99
N THR A 668 -16.00 -51.35 -18.71
CA THR A 668 -16.90 -51.13 -17.57
C THR A 668 -16.12 -51.26 -16.25
N GLY A 669 -15.61 -50.15 -15.72
CA GLY A 669 -15.05 -50.14 -14.37
C GLY A 669 -14.25 -48.90 -14.02
N ASN A 670 -14.91 -47.99 -13.30
CA ASN A 670 -14.38 -46.79 -12.62
C ASN A 670 -13.64 -45.78 -13.51
N ASP A 671 -14.44 -44.94 -14.17
CA ASP A 671 -14.01 -43.61 -14.58
C ASP A 671 -13.64 -42.78 -13.33
N THR A 672 -12.36 -42.65 -13.03
CA THR A 672 -11.88 -41.46 -12.31
C THR A 672 -11.57 -40.39 -13.35
N TYR A 673 -12.57 -39.57 -13.65
CA TYR A 673 -12.38 -38.30 -14.34
C TYR A 673 -11.49 -37.42 -13.46
N ASP A 674 -10.27 -37.14 -13.90
CA ASP A 674 -9.53 -35.98 -13.40
C ASP A 674 -10.16 -34.72 -14.05
N SER A 675 -10.18 -33.62 -13.31
CA SER A 675 -10.84 -32.37 -13.71
C SER A 675 -10.14 -31.60 -14.84
N ASN A 676 -9.08 -32.14 -15.44
CA ASN A 676 -8.24 -31.48 -16.45
C ASN A 676 -8.42 -32.03 -17.88
N GLY A 677 -9.23 -33.07 -18.09
CA GLY A 677 -9.78 -33.40 -19.41
C GLY A 677 -8.79 -33.80 -20.52
N PHE A 678 -7.59 -34.28 -20.19
CA PHE A 678 -6.64 -34.86 -21.15
C PHE A 678 -6.69 -36.39 -21.10
N HIS A 679 -6.75 -37.04 -22.27
CA HIS A 679 -6.70 -38.50 -22.39
C HIS A 679 -5.41 -38.94 -23.10
N MET A 680 -4.68 -39.88 -22.50
CA MET A 680 -3.57 -40.60 -23.12
C MET A 680 -3.89 -42.09 -23.18
N TRP A 681 -3.81 -42.68 -24.37
CA TRP A 681 -3.91 -44.12 -24.57
C TRP A 681 -2.57 -44.67 -25.05
N CYS A 682 -2.08 -45.74 -24.40
CA CYS A 682 -0.91 -46.50 -24.82
C CYS A 682 -1.35 -47.92 -25.18
N ARG A 683 -1.13 -48.33 -26.43
CA ARG A 683 -1.38 -49.71 -26.87
C ARG A 683 -0.09 -50.29 -27.46
N THR A 684 0.49 -51.26 -26.76
CA THR A 684 1.65 -52.02 -27.25
C THR A 684 1.16 -53.24 -28.02
N TYR A 685 1.53 -53.37 -29.30
CA TYR A 685 1.27 -54.57 -30.08
C TYR A 685 2.49 -55.50 -30.05
N GLN A 686 2.27 -56.78 -29.76
CA GLN A 686 3.21 -57.83 -30.14
C GLN A 686 2.88 -58.24 -31.57
N ASN A 687 3.73 -57.86 -32.52
CA ASN A 687 3.91 -58.64 -33.73
C ASN A 687 5.34 -59.18 -33.69
N GLU A 688 5.57 -60.41 -34.15
CA GLU A 688 6.79 -61.20 -33.89
C GLU A 688 8.12 -60.59 -34.41
N GLN A 689 8.13 -59.35 -34.93
CA GLN A 689 9.36 -58.69 -35.43
C GLN A 689 9.61 -57.24 -34.97
N ALA A 690 8.67 -56.51 -34.36
CA ALA A 690 8.95 -55.18 -33.75
C ALA A 690 7.80 -54.69 -32.85
N PRO A 691 8.02 -54.36 -31.56
CA PRO A 691 7.01 -53.73 -30.71
C PRO A 691 6.85 -52.24 -31.03
N SER A 692 5.62 -51.77 -31.24
CA SER A 692 5.27 -50.36 -31.44
C SER A 692 4.45 -49.79 -30.28
N ALA A 693 4.65 -48.51 -29.97
CA ALA A 693 3.86 -47.75 -29.01
C ALA A 693 3.24 -46.53 -29.70
N HIS A 694 1.92 -46.35 -29.52
CA HIS A 694 1.15 -45.24 -30.09
C HIS A 694 0.62 -44.36 -28.96
N TYR A 695 0.74 -43.05 -29.12
CA TYR A 695 0.29 -42.04 -28.15
C TYR A 695 -0.74 -41.14 -28.81
N TYR A 696 -1.88 -40.96 -28.15
CA TYR A 696 -2.98 -40.10 -28.60
C TYR A 696 -3.23 -39.01 -27.57
N VAL A 697 -3.53 -37.79 -28.03
CA VAL A 697 -4.05 -36.70 -27.21
C VAL A 697 -5.44 -36.36 -27.71
N ASP A 698 -6.46 -36.55 -26.86
CA ASP A 698 -7.85 -36.18 -27.14
C ASP A 698 -8.12 -34.76 -26.62
N THR A 699 -8.69 -33.90 -27.46
CA THR A 699 -8.89 -32.47 -27.18
C THR A 699 -10.37 -32.09 -26.99
N TYR A 700 -11.23 -33.07 -26.69
CA TYR A 700 -12.70 -32.95 -26.66
C TYR A 700 -13.28 -31.76 -25.85
N LEU A 701 -12.52 -31.12 -24.95
CA LEU A 701 -13.01 -30.07 -24.06
C LEU A 701 -12.51 -28.63 -24.34
N TYR A 702 -11.62 -28.41 -25.31
CA TYR A 702 -11.03 -27.08 -25.54
C TYR A 702 -11.33 -26.52 -26.93
N LYS A 703 -12.15 -25.45 -26.99
CA LYS A 703 -12.53 -24.77 -28.25
C LYS A 703 -11.47 -23.83 -28.82
N ASN A 704 -10.36 -23.55 -28.13
CA ASN A 704 -9.30 -22.67 -28.63
C ASN A 704 -7.91 -23.14 -28.16
N LEU A 705 -7.26 -23.99 -28.95
CA LEU A 705 -5.89 -24.47 -28.69
C LEU A 705 -4.80 -23.49 -29.16
N SER A 706 -5.13 -22.47 -29.96
CA SER A 706 -4.15 -21.49 -30.47
C SER A 706 -3.56 -20.58 -29.39
N GLU A 707 -4.20 -20.48 -28.23
CA GLU A 707 -3.75 -19.61 -27.12
C GLU A 707 -2.75 -20.29 -26.18
N LEU A 708 -2.51 -21.60 -26.33
CA LEU A 708 -1.75 -22.37 -25.36
C LEU A 708 -0.24 -22.45 -25.62
N GLY A 709 0.26 -22.12 -26.82
CA GLY A 709 1.73 -22.04 -27.07
C GLY A 709 2.53 -23.25 -26.54
N ASN A 710 1.99 -24.46 -26.71
CA ASN A 710 2.52 -25.67 -26.06
C ASN A 710 3.71 -26.25 -26.83
N ILE A 711 4.79 -26.57 -26.10
CA ILE A 711 5.84 -27.49 -26.55
C ILE A 711 5.44 -28.90 -26.07
N ILE A 712 5.47 -29.89 -26.97
CA ILE A 712 5.33 -31.30 -26.60
C ILE A 712 6.73 -31.91 -26.65
N ASP A 713 7.39 -32.01 -25.49
CA ASP A 713 8.61 -32.81 -25.37
C ASP A 713 8.21 -34.25 -25.00
N ALA A 714 8.44 -35.17 -25.93
CA ALA A 714 8.18 -36.59 -25.74
C ALA A 714 9.51 -37.34 -25.61
N GLU A 715 9.78 -37.87 -24.42
CA GLU A 715 10.98 -38.64 -24.12
C GLU A 715 10.67 -40.13 -24.21
N PHE A 716 11.30 -40.84 -25.16
CA PHE A 716 11.13 -42.27 -25.37
C PHE A 716 12.40 -43.00 -24.94
N THR A 717 12.32 -43.86 -23.91
CA THR A 717 13.42 -44.76 -23.57
C THR A 717 13.06 -46.17 -24.01
N THR A 718 13.85 -46.77 -24.91
CA THR A 718 13.70 -48.18 -25.30
C THR A 718 14.97 -48.95 -24.99
N TRP A 719 14.82 -50.24 -24.70
CA TRP A 719 15.93 -51.16 -24.51
C TRP A 719 15.83 -52.24 -25.60
N GLY A 720 16.42 -51.98 -26.77
CA GLY A 720 16.46 -52.91 -27.92
C GLY A 720 16.50 -52.20 -29.28
N ASN A 721 17.10 -52.85 -30.30
CA ASN A 721 17.48 -52.20 -31.57
C ASN A 721 16.36 -52.07 -32.65
N ASN A 722 15.10 -52.47 -32.39
CA ASN A 722 14.04 -52.52 -33.42
C ASN A 722 12.66 -52.06 -32.88
N HIS A 723 12.55 -50.82 -32.39
CA HIS A 723 11.29 -50.24 -31.96
C HIS A 723 10.88 -49.04 -32.84
N HIS A 724 9.62 -49.01 -33.25
CA HIS A 724 9.05 -47.90 -34.02
C HIS A 724 8.05 -47.15 -33.14
N HIS A 725 8.22 -45.83 -33.01
CA HIS A 725 7.32 -44.94 -32.25
C HIS A 725 6.56 -44.04 -33.20
N SER A 726 5.29 -43.75 -32.87
CA SER A 726 4.50 -42.74 -33.59
C SER A 726 3.72 -41.89 -32.59
N ILE A 727 3.74 -40.57 -32.78
CA ILE A 727 2.88 -39.61 -32.08
C ILE A 727 1.73 -39.26 -33.02
N GLY A 728 0.49 -39.38 -32.56
CA GLY A 728 -0.71 -38.99 -33.29
C GLY A 728 -1.49 -37.91 -32.55
N ILE A 729 -1.88 -36.85 -33.25
CA ILE A 729 -2.84 -35.85 -32.76
C ILE A 729 -4.20 -36.18 -33.40
N ALA A 730 -5.24 -36.39 -32.59
CA ALA A 730 -6.58 -36.70 -33.06
C ALA A 730 -7.57 -35.62 -32.60
N ASP A 731 -8.31 -35.04 -33.54
CA ASP A 731 -9.51 -34.25 -33.25
C ASP A 731 -10.71 -35.07 -33.71
N SER A 732 -11.57 -35.47 -32.77
CA SER A 732 -12.78 -36.25 -33.05
C SER A 732 -13.90 -35.43 -33.71
N SER A 733 -13.74 -34.10 -33.81
CA SER A 733 -14.77 -33.17 -34.29
C SER A 733 -14.46 -32.48 -35.62
N ALA A 734 -13.20 -32.49 -36.08
CA ALA A 734 -12.81 -31.82 -37.31
C ALA A 734 -13.19 -32.62 -38.58
N LYS A 735 -14.00 -32.02 -39.43
CA LYS A 735 -14.22 -32.50 -40.80
C LYS A 735 -13.09 -31.99 -41.70
N MET A 736 -12.15 -32.90 -41.98
CA MET A 736 -11.00 -32.81 -42.89
C MET A 736 -9.76 -32.06 -42.37
N ILE A 737 -8.68 -32.82 -42.17
CA ILE A 737 -7.31 -32.33 -42.04
C ILE A 737 -6.67 -32.53 -43.43
N GLU A 738 -6.28 -31.45 -44.12
CA GLU A 738 -5.50 -31.55 -45.36
C GLU A 738 -4.01 -31.42 -45.01
N GLY A 739 -3.27 -32.52 -45.14
CA GLY A 739 -1.80 -32.52 -45.07
C GLY A 739 -1.20 -32.89 -46.41
N SER A 740 -0.20 -32.15 -46.89
CA SER A 740 0.68 -32.63 -47.96
C SER A 740 1.78 -33.49 -47.35
N SER A 741 1.94 -34.73 -47.82
CA SER A 741 3.06 -35.59 -47.41
C SER A 741 4.39 -34.94 -47.76
N GLY A 742 5.27 -34.79 -46.78
CA GLY A 742 6.63 -34.26 -46.94
C GLY A 742 7.62 -35.04 -46.10
N SER A 743 8.85 -35.19 -46.60
CA SER A 743 9.97 -35.69 -45.82
C SER A 743 10.94 -34.55 -45.53
N VAL A 744 11.40 -34.45 -44.30
CA VAL A 744 12.44 -33.50 -43.90
C VAL A 744 13.65 -34.28 -43.42
N THR A 745 14.83 -33.92 -43.94
CA THR A 745 16.09 -34.44 -43.41
C THR A 745 16.70 -33.36 -42.53
N VAL A 746 16.99 -33.73 -41.29
CA VAL A 746 17.51 -32.83 -40.26
C VAL A 746 18.75 -33.45 -39.64
N SER A 747 19.75 -32.61 -39.39
CA SER A 747 20.99 -33.03 -38.74
C SER A 747 20.83 -32.97 -37.23
N SER A 748 21.36 -33.97 -36.52
CA SER A 748 21.44 -33.96 -35.06
C SER A 748 22.40 -32.89 -34.58
N ASP A 749 22.34 -32.61 -33.28
CA ASP A 749 23.33 -31.82 -32.54
C ASP A 749 24.78 -32.33 -32.69
N LYS A 750 24.98 -33.60 -33.06
CA LYS A 750 26.31 -34.17 -33.39
C LYS A 750 26.60 -34.27 -34.90
N GLY A 751 25.73 -33.73 -35.75
CA GLY A 751 25.93 -33.59 -37.19
C GLY A 751 25.51 -34.78 -38.05
N ASN A 752 24.90 -35.83 -37.48
CA ASN A 752 24.37 -36.97 -38.24
C ASN A 752 23.00 -36.64 -38.84
N SER A 753 22.74 -37.04 -40.09
CA SER A 753 21.48 -36.71 -40.77
C SER A 753 20.43 -37.80 -40.59
N TYR A 754 19.22 -37.39 -40.21
CA TYR A 754 18.06 -38.25 -40.02
C TYR A 754 16.89 -37.73 -40.86
N THR A 755 16.24 -38.62 -41.59
CA THR A 755 15.08 -38.28 -42.43
C THR A 755 13.79 -38.70 -41.73
N TYR A 756 12.87 -37.74 -41.57
CA TYR A 756 11.54 -37.94 -41.01
C TYR A 756 10.49 -37.66 -42.09
N THR A 757 9.56 -38.59 -42.28
CA THR A 757 8.49 -38.51 -43.26
C THR A 757 7.14 -38.39 -42.55
N LEU A 758 6.33 -37.41 -42.97
CA LEU A 758 4.93 -37.32 -42.56
C LEU A 758 4.09 -38.25 -43.45
N GLY A 759 3.49 -39.29 -42.85
CA GLY A 759 2.67 -40.29 -43.55
C GLY A 759 1.40 -39.68 -44.16
N ASN A 760 1.01 -40.15 -45.36
CA ASN A 760 -0.08 -39.56 -46.16
C ASN A 760 -1.48 -40.01 -45.70
N PHE A 761 -2.47 -39.11 -45.80
CA PHE A 761 -3.87 -39.41 -45.50
C PHE A 761 -4.54 -40.17 -46.66
N ALA A 762 -5.30 -41.23 -46.37
CA ALA A 762 -6.32 -41.71 -47.29
C ALA A 762 -7.64 -40.98 -46.99
N ALA A 763 -8.04 -40.05 -47.87
CA ALA A 763 -9.33 -39.39 -47.80
C ALA A 763 -10.45 -40.39 -48.11
N GLY A 764 -11.20 -40.83 -47.08
CA GLY A 764 -12.30 -41.79 -47.26
C GLY A 764 -13.32 -41.75 -46.13
N SER A 765 -14.47 -41.14 -46.42
CA SER A 765 -15.81 -41.27 -45.79
C SER A 765 -15.90 -41.56 -44.28
N ALA A 766 -16.27 -40.52 -43.53
CA ALA A 766 -16.84 -40.64 -42.20
C ALA A 766 -18.29 -41.14 -42.28
N TYR A 767 -18.57 -42.37 -41.85
CA TYR A 767 -19.79 -42.77 -41.15
C TYR A 767 -19.65 -44.20 -40.61
N SER A 768 -20.19 -44.40 -39.40
CA SER A 768 -20.30 -45.64 -38.62
C SER A 768 -19.09 -46.01 -37.74
N ALA A 769 -19.33 -45.90 -36.43
CA ALA A 769 -18.63 -46.64 -35.40
C ALA A 769 -18.96 -48.14 -35.54
N GLY A 770 -17.94 -49.00 -35.47
CA GLY A 770 -18.13 -50.44 -35.36
C GLY A 770 -17.03 -51.26 -36.01
N SER A 771 -16.35 -52.07 -35.18
CA SER A 771 -15.36 -53.12 -35.51
C SER A 771 -13.99 -52.66 -36.03
N ALA A 772 -12.98 -52.83 -35.18
CA ALA A 772 -11.57 -52.83 -35.59
C ALA A 772 -11.28 -54.13 -36.36
N THR A 773 -10.81 -54.02 -37.60
CA THR A 773 -10.22 -55.13 -38.36
C THR A 773 -8.73 -54.87 -38.55
N ASP A 774 -7.96 -55.96 -38.54
CA ASP A 774 -6.50 -56.02 -38.38
C ASP A 774 -5.69 -55.33 -39.50
N PHE A 775 -4.54 -54.75 -39.13
CA PHE A 775 -3.52 -54.24 -40.06
C PHE A 775 -2.20 -54.99 -39.89
N VAL A 776 -1.81 -55.74 -40.93
CA VAL A 776 -0.48 -56.34 -41.13
C VAL A 776 0.28 -55.48 -42.14
N HIS A 777 1.56 -55.18 -41.89
CA HIS A 777 2.42 -54.55 -42.89
C HIS A 777 3.32 -55.60 -43.55
N THR A 778 3.34 -55.62 -44.89
CA THR A 778 4.36 -56.29 -45.72
C THR A 778 5.20 -55.25 -46.47
N PRO A 779 6.44 -55.58 -46.88
CA PRO A 779 7.50 -54.61 -47.23
C PRO A 779 7.31 -53.78 -48.51
N ASN A 780 6.16 -53.83 -49.19
CA ASN A 780 5.96 -53.23 -50.50
C ASN A 780 4.76 -52.26 -50.51
N GLY A 781 5.02 -51.02 -50.09
CA GLY A 781 4.42 -49.78 -50.61
C GLY A 781 2.95 -49.73 -51.09
N GLU A 782 1.96 -50.12 -50.27
CA GLU A 782 0.55 -49.77 -50.52
C GLU A 782 -0.11 -49.08 -49.31
N THR A 783 -0.94 -48.07 -49.62
CA THR A 783 -1.61 -47.16 -48.68
C THR A 783 -2.78 -47.84 -47.95
N LEU A 784 -2.83 -47.68 -46.63
CA LEU A 784 -3.85 -48.22 -45.73
C LEU A 784 -4.76 -47.08 -45.21
N SER A 785 -6.08 -47.28 -45.22
CA SER A 785 -7.08 -46.27 -44.81
C SER A 785 -7.88 -46.70 -43.58
N SER A 786 -8.15 -45.73 -42.68
CA SER A 786 -9.43 -45.46 -41.98
C SER A 786 -9.32 -44.99 -40.52
N SER A 787 -8.25 -44.28 -40.15
CA SER A 787 -8.26 -43.43 -38.94
C SER A 787 -7.61 -42.08 -39.23
N ASN A 788 -8.24 -40.98 -38.80
CA ASN A 788 -7.78 -39.61 -38.99
C ASN A 788 -6.57 -39.30 -38.09
N SER A 789 -5.42 -39.92 -38.34
CA SER A 789 -4.21 -39.71 -37.55
C SER A 789 -3.01 -39.50 -38.48
N ALA A 790 -2.33 -38.36 -38.34
CA ALA A 790 -1.03 -38.14 -38.96
C ALA A 790 0.06 -38.78 -38.09
N ALA A 791 1.03 -39.46 -38.72
CA ALA A 791 2.19 -40.03 -38.05
C ALA A 791 3.47 -39.50 -38.68
N ILE A 792 4.43 -39.13 -37.82
CA ILE A 792 5.81 -38.82 -38.22
C ILE A 792 6.61 -40.10 -38.10
N ILE A 793 7.28 -40.50 -39.17
CA ILE A 793 8.02 -41.75 -39.25
C ILE A 793 9.48 -41.43 -39.58
N GLY A 794 10.40 -41.85 -38.72
CA GLY A 794 11.84 -41.71 -38.95
C GLY A 794 12.65 -42.47 -37.91
N ALA A 795 13.95 -42.59 -38.12
CA ALA A 795 14.83 -43.27 -37.18
C ALA A 795 15.02 -42.46 -35.89
N VAL A 796 15.13 -43.15 -34.76
CA VAL A 796 15.56 -42.53 -33.49
C VAL A 796 17.05 -42.21 -33.61
N PRO A 797 17.50 -41.02 -33.18
CA PRO A 797 18.93 -40.70 -33.18
C PRO A 797 19.74 -41.67 -32.32
N ALA A 798 21.05 -41.75 -32.58
CA ALA A 798 21.93 -42.55 -31.73
C ALA A 798 21.95 -42.05 -30.28
N SER A 799 22.35 -42.91 -29.32
CA SER A 799 22.45 -42.57 -27.89
C SER A 799 23.25 -41.29 -27.65
N GLY A 800 22.62 -40.36 -26.91
CA GLY A 800 23.12 -39.03 -26.60
C GLY A 800 23.08 -38.03 -27.77
N GLU A 801 22.36 -38.31 -28.86
CA GLU A 801 22.09 -37.34 -29.94
C GLU A 801 20.65 -36.86 -29.90
N SER A 802 20.43 -35.61 -30.30
CA SER A 802 19.09 -35.04 -30.44
C SER A 802 18.89 -34.40 -31.81
N VAL A 803 17.68 -34.54 -32.36
CA VAL A 803 17.26 -33.94 -33.62
C VAL A 803 15.99 -33.14 -33.38
N LYS A 804 15.98 -31.88 -33.84
CA LYS A 804 14.84 -30.98 -33.72
C LYS A 804 14.27 -30.60 -35.08
N PHE A 805 12.96 -30.66 -35.23
CA PHE A 805 12.27 -30.22 -36.44
C PHE A 805 10.86 -29.72 -36.12
N ARG A 806 10.34 -28.82 -36.98
CA ARG A 806 9.02 -28.23 -36.84
C ARG A 806 8.02 -28.91 -37.76
N VAL A 807 6.86 -29.28 -37.23
CA VAL A 807 5.74 -29.83 -38.01
C VAL A 807 4.59 -28.84 -38.02
N GLY A 808 4.09 -28.55 -39.22
CA GLY A 808 2.94 -27.68 -39.44
C GLY A 808 1.72 -28.46 -39.90
N ALA A 809 0.54 -28.17 -39.34
CA ALA A 809 -0.74 -28.65 -39.82
C ALA A 809 -1.66 -27.48 -40.15
N ARG A 810 -2.27 -27.49 -41.33
CA ARG A 810 -3.33 -26.54 -41.69
C ARG A 810 -4.67 -27.20 -41.42
N ILE A 811 -5.41 -26.66 -40.46
CA ILE A 811 -6.78 -27.07 -40.19
C ILE A 811 -7.71 -26.05 -40.82
N SER A 812 -8.56 -26.51 -41.73
CA SER A 812 -9.60 -25.67 -42.32
C SER A 812 -10.92 -26.05 -41.67
N SER A 813 -11.51 -25.15 -40.89
CA SER A 813 -12.84 -25.39 -40.32
C SER A 813 -13.90 -24.66 -41.14
N ILE A 814 -15.04 -25.34 -41.31
CA ILE A 814 -16.27 -24.75 -41.82
C ILE A 814 -17.22 -24.70 -40.62
N ASP A 815 -17.69 -23.51 -40.27
CA ASP A 815 -18.66 -23.34 -39.19
C ASP A 815 -19.91 -24.19 -39.45
N ALA A 816 -20.35 -24.92 -38.43
CA ALA A 816 -21.43 -25.91 -38.48
C ALA A 816 -22.78 -25.32 -38.92
N TYR A 817 -22.88 -23.99 -38.99
CA TYR A 817 -24.09 -23.28 -39.42
C TYR A 817 -24.07 -22.74 -40.86
N GLY A 818 -23.02 -23.02 -41.66
CA GLY A 818 -23.09 -22.83 -43.11
C GLY A 818 -22.98 -21.39 -43.61
N TRP A 819 -22.35 -20.47 -42.88
CA TRP A 819 -22.10 -19.10 -43.34
C TRP A 819 -20.60 -18.83 -43.58
N LYS A 820 -20.23 -18.86 -44.86
CA LYS A 820 -19.21 -18.11 -45.63
C LYS A 820 -17.80 -17.74 -45.10
N ASN A 821 -17.36 -18.10 -43.90
CA ASN A 821 -15.97 -17.88 -43.50
C ASN A 821 -15.23 -19.21 -43.30
N LEU A 822 -14.40 -19.57 -44.30
CA LEU A 822 -13.40 -20.63 -44.18
C LEU A 822 -12.25 -20.07 -43.35
N PHE A 823 -12.16 -20.48 -42.08
CA PHE A 823 -11.02 -20.14 -41.25
C PHE A 823 -9.92 -21.17 -41.48
N HIS A 824 -8.76 -20.69 -41.91
CA HIS A 824 -7.56 -21.50 -42.01
C HIS A 824 -6.71 -21.27 -40.77
N TYR A 825 -6.64 -22.29 -39.92
CA TYR A 825 -5.76 -22.31 -38.77
C TYR A 825 -4.48 -23.04 -39.17
N TYR A 826 -3.33 -22.42 -38.90
CA TYR A 826 -2.03 -23.06 -39.06
C TYR A 826 -1.49 -23.35 -37.67
N LEU A 827 -1.40 -24.63 -37.33
CA LEU A 827 -0.77 -25.12 -36.12
C LEU A 827 0.67 -25.48 -36.44
N TRP A 828 1.59 -25.08 -35.58
CA TRP A 828 2.99 -25.47 -35.67
C TRP A 828 3.40 -26.06 -34.33
N THR A 829 4.13 -27.17 -34.35
CA THR A 829 4.72 -27.78 -33.15
C THR A 829 6.17 -28.11 -33.43
N ASP A 830 7.04 -27.78 -32.48
CA ASP A 830 8.44 -28.19 -32.50
C ASP A 830 8.56 -29.56 -31.86
N VAL A 831 9.21 -30.48 -32.58
CA VAL A 831 9.44 -31.86 -32.15
C VAL A 831 10.94 -32.04 -31.95
N THR A 832 11.32 -32.45 -30.74
CA THR A 832 12.68 -32.93 -30.43
C THR A 832 12.63 -34.44 -30.29
N VAL A 833 13.50 -35.16 -31.01
CA VAL A 833 13.71 -36.60 -30.83
C VAL A 833 15.13 -36.81 -30.32
N THR A 834 15.27 -37.43 -29.15
CA THR A 834 16.58 -37.70 -28.53
C THR A 834 16.80 -39.20 -28.42
N GLY A 835 17.95 -39.68 -28.88
CA GLY A 835 18.41 -41.04 -28.64
C GLY A 835 19.06 -41.14 -27.28
N TYR A 836 18.72 -42.16 -26.49
CA TYR A 836 19.35 -42.46 -25.20
C TYR A 836 19.98 -43.84 -25.20
#